data_AF-A0A662LNW5-F1
#
_entry.id   AF-A0A662LNW5-F1
#
_cell.length_a   1.000
_cell.length_b   1.000
_cell.length_c   1.000
_cell.angle_alpha   90.00
_cell.angle_beta   90.00
_cell.angle_gamma   90.00
#
_symmetry.space_group_name_H-M   'P 1'
#
loop_
_entity.id
_entity.type
_entity.pdbx_description
1 polymer ?
#
loop_
_entity_poly.entity_id
_entity_poly.type
_entity_poly.pdbx_seq_one_letter_code
_entity_poly.pdbx_strand_id
1 'polypeptide(L)'
;MASSSASRCSDFHFPFQWTSSHRVKGIIIPPDIKPYPQNPCADPKILLCSKSISNREHFLSPMKTLTSFVVLTLLGPLLYLHPAPPALGEVSGGVLEDVRDDLAYAILTTSDLAEAFRPLAEWKTSKGVPAQIFLLDGEGGVLSSYDGRDEPERIHNFLRDLKERSPSLTWLLLGGDSEIIPCRRLYVNWTYQEGSNLEEDTVISDYYYAGLDSSWDLDGDGVYGEEGEQDFGADLYVGRLPVSNLTEAEGAVQKILRYERDPPPGMWAATALFAGALMDRPNVLDDLSTPIDEGYNDYKDNGYEALQRCLQWVPPEVVPFLLYDYERMLGGGYTPAEDILNRTTFMEYWETGFSVVGTVSHGLSTGEGLVDYKGLSGGFQPLWSDYELYMEYSDPLTLSNGDKLPLLYTSSCASGRFQEEDDTNFEKLVVAPTGGVIGLIGATADTYRGEFFVNRSSYGNWWLFENFFRIFYSGHFRPGEALYLLKEAYENHVWEPQNPYQNQSDFRMYRTDILAYNLLGDPEVPVYTSSPKNFNISHPPLWHVEDQKLEIRIMDEGGEPVEGATVVIFGGELYLRGRSGEDGYVSFQLRPRGLYEVNLTVTAHNFIPFQGKIAITSRVDLAPLGDVEIYPAIPTRGARFYLNFTCMNGGTYPSPGTIVRAWLYDSSGRVVDVTDRYLPSLRGGESYNISLYFVATEGLNRVEVVLDYTGEVLESSEVNNRFNITFRANEPVRIGGIPSQVLWEDTPLSEVASPINLSLYTLDPDSYPEPVHFTATSESGGIACEIVDGHFLDLIPAEDFYGNERVRVTASDGASEYTYIFTVLVKGVNDPPSLSEFINITTVQGRYTVFNVTVKDPDSEELEAIVKGPFNYRWVERGLLQLNITPGNDLVGVSLFTLVVSDGVNNTTSTIVLEVKNVNDPPRAESPGRVEVRAGERVRIPINIEDPDGDPLTWEVIGDFRDVKDMVVENDTVIFTVPRGMKGNRILVIIFRDPFNATDEVEIELVISPGEGGIPGGVGSLSWELLIIVIILIVVLVGVTIWWERRPHGRPLISGWAREALPGPGKDLKSKDFKEIKSGKTPGKEGREGERKKPLTEDIEETLEEVAEEMFEEK
;
A
#
# COMPACT_ATOMS: atom_id res chain seq x y z
N MET A 1 -3.07 -39.09 44.65
CA MET A 1 -2.30 -39.08 45.92
C MET A 1 -0.89 -38.55 45.63
N ALA A 2 -0.06 -38.30 46.65
CA ALA A 2 1.28 -37.70 46.51
C ALA A 2 2.40 -38.69 46.91
N SER A 3 3.65 -38.20 46.87
CA SER A 3 4.95 -38.90 47.00
C SER A 3 5.38 -39.69 45.74
N SER A 4 6.62 -39.64 45.22
CA SER A 4 7.97 -39.15 45.63
C SER A 4 8.89 -40.14 46.36
N SER A 5 9.98 -40.56 45.70
CA SER A 5 11.28 -40.90 46.32
C SER A 5 12.39 -40.91 45.25
N ALA A 6 13.67 -40.85 45.65
CA ALA A 6 14.82 -40.80 44.73
C ALA A 6 16.15 -41.26 45.38
N SER A 7 17.01 -41.90 44.58
CA SER A 7 18.41 -42.28 44.87
C SER A 7 19.13 -42.58 43.53
N ARG A 8 20.31 -42.08 43.13
CA ARG A 8 21.62 -41.83 43.80
C ARG A 8 22.33 -43.11 44.28
N CYS A 9 23.65 -43.33 44.11
CA CYS A 9 24.70 -42.54 43.45
C CYS A 9 25.98 -43.38 43.19
N SER A 10 26.70 -43.15 42.08
CA SER A 10 28.18 -43.20 41.91
C SER A 10 28.52 -43.01 40.42
N ASP A 11 29.20 -41.99 39.87
CA ASP A 11 30.38 -41.15 40.23
C ASP A 11 31.70 -41.61 39.58
N PHE A 12 32.27 -40.74 38.70
CA PHE A 12 33.69 -40.42 38.41
C PHE A 12 33.71 -39.55 37.12
N HIS A 13 33.74 -38.21 37.19
CA HIS A 13 34.94 -37.32 37.11
C HIS A 13 35.60 -37.23 35.72
N PHE A 14 36.05 -36.07 35.20
CA PHE A 14 36.18 -34.68 35.73
C PHE A 14 36.13 -33.62 34.56
N PRO A 15 36.13 -32.28 34.82
CA PRO A 15 35.62 -31.25 33.89
C PRO A 15 36.60 -30.08 33.62
N PHE A 16 36.15 -28.96 33.03
CA PHE A 16 36.06 -27.65 33.73
C PHE A 16 35.31 -26.55 32.93
N GLN A 17 34.99 -25.43 33.61
CA GLN A 17 34.18 -24.30 33.09
C GLN A 17 34.97 -22.96 33.01
N TRP A 18 34.48 -22.04 32.17
CA TRP A 18 34.34 -20.57 32.34
C TRP A 18 35.33 -19.79 33.23
N THR A 19 35.83 -18.63 32.74
CA THR A 19 35.46 -17.26 33.23
C THR A 19 36.25 -16.14 32.51
N SER A 20 36.07 -14.88 32.93
CA SER A 20 36.11 -13.66 32.11
C SER A 20 37.30 -12.69 32.30
N SER A 21 37.79 -12.16 31.17
CA SER A 21 38.09 -10.71 30.93
C SER A 21 39.36 -9.99 31.49
N HIS A 22 39.64 -8.84 30.85
CA HIS A 22 40.40 -7.65 31.30
C HIS A 22 41.96 -7.64 31.35
N ARG A 23 42.58 -6.93 30.38
CA ARG A 23 43.51 -5.74 30.51
C ARG A 23 44.43 -5.61 29.27
N VAL A 24 45.06 -4.47 28.91
CA VAL A 24 44.75 -3.01 28.87
C VAL A 24 46.03 -2.23 28.44
N LYS A 25 45.88 -1.11 27.69
CA LYS A 25 46.91 -0.19 27.10
C LYS A 25 47.66 -0.70 25.84
N GLY A 26 47.89 0.11 24.79
CA GLY A 26 47.33 1.45 24.47
C GLY A 26 48.24 2.37 23.63
N ILE A 27 47.70 3.54 23.22
CA ILE A 27 48.35 4.73 22.58
C ILE A 27 48.94 4.46 21.15
N ILE A 28 48.90 5.32 20.10
CA ILE A 28 48.71 6.78 19.90
C ILE A 28 47.79 7.09 18.69
N ILE A 29 47.12 8.25 18.71
CA ILE A 29 46.19 8.92 17.74
C ILE A 29 46.47 10.46 17.87
N PRO A 30 46.30 11.40 16.90
CA PRO A 30 45.56 11.46 15.60
C PRO A 30 46.54 11.82 14.42
N PRO A 31 46.31 12.67 13.35
CA PRO A 31 45.10 13.37 12.83
C PRO A 31 44.85 13.53 11.29
N ASP A 32 43.58 13.83 10.97
CA ASP A 32 43.04 14.88 10.07
C ASP A 32 42.85 14.82 8.52
N ILE A 33 41.58 15.13 8.16
CA ILE A 33 41.07 16.10 7.14
C ILE A 33 40.68 15.68 5.69
N LYS A 34 39.49 16.19 5.33
CA LYS A 34 38.71 16.27 4.06
C LYS A 34 39.49 16.92 2.88
N PRO A 35 39.05 16.89 1.57
CA PRO A 35 37.64 17.07 1.17
C PRO A 35 37.11 16.53 -0.20
N TYR A 36 35.80 16.74 -0.43
CA TYR A 36 35.13 16.93 -1.74
C TYR A 36 35.69 18.19 -2.47
N PRO A 37 35.54 18.46 -3.80
CA PRO A 37 34.19 18.55 -4.40
C PRO A 37 34.02 18.46 -5.95
N GLN A 38 32.76 18.71 -6.37
CA GLN A 38 32.25 19.22 -7.66
C GLN A 38 32.11 18.33 -8.92
N ASN A 39 30.89 18.39 -9.43
CA ASN A 39 30.43 18.11 -10.81
C ASN A 39 30.55 19.43 -11.62
N PRO A 40 30.61 19.44 -12.97
CA PRO A 40 29.36 19.70 -13.73
C PRO A 40 29.24 19.08 -15.14
N CYS A 41 28.05 19.25 -15.71
CA CYS A 41 27.50 18.71 -16.96
C CYS A 41 28.19 19.15 -18.28
N ALA A 42 28.08 18.33 -19.34
CA ALA A 42 27.38 18.69 -20.60
C ALA A 42 27.27 17.51 -21.61
N ASP A 43 26.15 17.42 -22.33
CA ASP A 43 25.90 16.58 -23.54
C ASP A 43 25.77 17.54 -24.76
N PRO A 44 26.17 17.15 -26.00
CA PRO A 44 25.14 16.94 -27.02
C PRO A 44 25.44 15.89 -28.13
N LYS A 45 24.60 14.86 -28.19
CA LYS A 45 23.81 14.40 -29.37
C LYS A 45 24.37 14.41 -30.82
N ILE A 46 24.33 13.21 -31.43
CA ILE A 46 23.81 12.87 -32.80
C ILE A 46 24.63 13.26 -34.06
N LEU A 47 25.07 12.26 -34.85
CA LEU A 47 24.52 11.97 -36.20
C LEU A 47 24.91 10.59 -36.80
N LEU A 48 24.19 10.16 -37.84
CA LEU A 48 24.36 8.92 -38.63
C LEU A 48 25.51 9.06 -39.69
N CYS A 49 25.94 8.08 -40.51
CA CYS A 49 25.23 6.93 -41.09
C CYS A 49 26.13 5.90 -41.83
N SER A 50 25.70 4.63 -41.86
CA SER A 50 25.86 3.60 -42.93
C SER A 50 27.20 3.33 -43.65
N LYS A 51 27.62 2.05 -43.68
CA LYS A 51 27.57 1.20 -44.90
C LYS A 51 27.82 -0.29 -44.60
N SER A 52 27.35 -1.18 -45.48
CA SER A 52 27.50 -2.64 -45.43
C SER A 52 27.99 -3.20 -46.77
N ILE A 53 28.47 -4.46 -46.79
CA ILE A 53 28.76 -5.40 -47.92
C ILE A 53 29.79 -6.44 -47.42
N SER A 54 29.79 -7.76 -47.71
CA SER A 54 28.74 -8.74 -48.09
C SER A 54 29.32 -10.18 -48.09
N ASN A 55 28.50 -11.20 -47.78
CA ASN A 55 28.65 -12.65 -48.13
C ASN A 55 29.85 -13.45 -47.52
N ARG A 56 29.68 -14.67 -46.93
CA ARG A 56 29.27 -16.02 -47.44
C ARG A 56 30.40 -16.72 -48.26
N GLU A 57 30.77 -18.00 -48.07
CA GLU A 57 30.11 -19.21 -47.49
C GLU A 57 31.07 -20.20 -46.74
N HIS A 58 30.47 -21.16 -46.00
CA HIS A 58 30.79 -22.60 -45.71
C HIS A 58 32.21 -23.22 -45.97
N PHE A 59 32.67 -24.33 -45.34
CA PHE A 59 32.12 -25.33 -44.39
C PHE A 59 33.29 -26.03 -43.63
N LEU A 60 33.08 -26.52 -42.39
CA LEU A 60 33.65 -27.72 -41.69
C LEU A 60 33.79 -27.52 -40.15
N SER A 61 33.99 -28.63 -39.42
CA SER A 61 33.49 -28.86 -38.04
C SER A 61 34.61 -29.19 -37.00
N PRO A 62 34.29 -29.37 -35.69
CA PRO A 62 35.17 -28.92 -34.59
C PRO A 62 35.72 -29.99 -33.62
N MET A 63 36.59 -29.59 -32.68
CA MET A 63 36.48 -29.98 -31.25
C MET A 63 37.37 -29.20 -30.26
N LYS A 64 36.83 -28.99 -29.04
CA LYS A 64 37.38 -29.23 -27.67
C LYS A 64 38.91 -29.20 -27.42
N THR A 65 39.47 -28.78 -26.27
CA THR A 65 39.05 -27.98 -25.07
C THR A 65 40.36 -27.56 -24.35
N LEU A 66 40.35 -26.55 -23.46
CA LEU A 66 41.51 -26.20 -22.63
C LEU A 66 41.13 -25.99 -21.14
N THR A 67 41.86 -26.63 -20.23
CA THR A 67 41.79 -26.49 -18.76
C THR A 67 42.80 -25.41 -18.28
N SER A 68 42.82 -24.86 -17.06
CA SER A 68 42.68 -25.43 -15.71
C SER A 68 42.49 -24.36 -14.61
N PHE A 69 41.88 -24.76 -13.48
CA PHE A 69 42.11 -24.33 -12.08
C PHE A 69 42.33 -22.84 -11.67
N VAL A 70 41.43 -22.32 -10.83
CA VAL A 70 41.70 -21.74 -9.48
C VAL A 70 40.50 -22.07 -8.56
N VAL A 71 40.69 -22.18 -7.23
CA VAL A 71 39.69 -22.67 -6.26
C VAL A 71 39.54 -21.72 -5.06
N LEU A 72 38.28 -21.48 -4.61
CA LEU A 72 37.84 -20.74 -3.40
C LEU A 72 38.28 -19.25 -3.31
N THR A 73 37.50 -18.29 -2.79
CA THR A 73 36.26 -18.30 -1.98
C THR A 73 35.33 -17.13 -2.35
N LEU A 74 34.00 -17.31 -2.28
CA LEU A 74 33.07 -16.22 -1.97
C LEU A 74 31.76 -16.77 -1.39
N LEU A 75 31.19 -16.11 -0.39
CA LEU A 75 29.90 -16.46 0.21
C LEU A 75 28.76 -15.85 -0.59
N GLY A 76 27.88 -16.71 -1.10
CA GLY A 76 26.51 -16.37 -1.50
C GLY A 76 25.58 -17.49 -1.02
N PRO A 77 24.30 -17.21 -0.74
CA PRO A 77 23.34 -18.28 -0.48
C PRO A 77 23.26 -19.18 -1.72
N LEU A 78 23.18 -20.49 -1.53
CA LEU A 78 22.97 -21.40 -2.66
C LEU A 78 21.65 -21.03 -3.33
N LEU A 79 21.70 -20.63 -4.60
CA LEU A 79 20.58 -20.95 -5.48
C LEU A 79 20.58 -22.46 -5.62
N TYR A 80 19.74 -23.12 -4.81
CA TYR A 80 19.07 -24.31 -5.30
C TYR A 80 18.30 -23.90 -6.55
N LEU A 81 18.89 -24.20 -7.71
CA LEU A 81 18.10 -24.63 -8.84
C LEU A 81 17.41 -25.91 -8.36
N HIS A 82 16.13 -25.79 -8.01
CA HIS A 82 15.27 -26.96 -8.06
C HIS A 82 15.36 -27.51 -9.49
N PRO A 83 15.35 -28.85 -9.68
CA PRO A 83 15.15 -29.40 -11.01
C PRO A 83 13.84 -28.86 -11.58
N ALA A 84 13.71 -28.88 -12.91
CA ALA A 84 12.40 -28.68 -13.52
C ALA A 84 11.41 -29.70 -12.91
N PRO A 85 10.13 -29.33 -12.69
CA PRO A 85 9.18 -30.29 -12.17
C PRO A 85 9.01 -31.43 -13.18
N PRO A 86 8.71 -32.65 -12.70
CA PRO A 86 8.64 -33.81 -13.58
C PRO A 86 7.54 -33.64 -14.63
N ALA A 87 7.78 -34.16 -15.83
CA ALA A 87 6.66 -34.61 -16.64
C ALA A 87 5.96 -35.75 -15.87
N LEU A 88 4.65 -35.66 -15.72
CA LEU A 88 3.88 -36.72 -15.06
C LEU A 88 3.77 -37.90 -16.04
N GLY A 89 4.06 -39.11 -15.57
CA GLY A 89 4.05 -40.31 -16.40
C GLY A 89 5.07 -40.26 -17.55
N GLU A 90 6.27 -39.73 -17.31
CA GLU A 90 7.34 -39.66 -18.30
C GLU A 90 7.72 -41.07 -18.82
N VAL A 91 7.82 -41.20 -20.15
CA VAL A 91 8.20 -42.43 -20.85
C VAL A 91 9.60 -42.22 -21.43
N SER A 92 10.53 -43.08 -21.02
CA SER A 92 11.94 -43.03 -21.41
C SER A 92 12.37 -44.34 -22.06
N GLY A 93 13.43 -44.29 -22.87
CA GLY A 93 14.16 -45.50 -23.24
C GLY A 93 14.92 -46.08 -22.04
N GLY A 94 15.66 -47.17 -22.26
CA GLY A 94 16.61 -47.69 -21.28
C GLY A 94 17.83 -46.78 -21.04
N VAL A 95 18.04 -45.76 -21.88
CA VAL A 95 19.15 -44.80 -21.75
C VAL A 95 18.93 -43.88 -20.54
N LEU A 96 19.81 -43.96 -19.54
CA LEU A 96 19.68 -43.30 -18.23
C LEU A 96 19.91 -41.76 -18.23
N GLU A 97 19.96 -41.11 -19.40
CA GLU A 97 20.20 -39.66 -19.49
C GLU A 97 19.04 -38.82 -18.93
N ASP A 98 17.80 -39.27 -19.14
CA ASP A 98 16.56 -38.58 -18.69
C ASP A 98 15.97 -39.19 -17.39
N VAL A 99 16.76 -39.93 -16.61
CA VAL A 99 16.31 -40.54 -15.35
C VAL A 99 16.30 -39.54 -14.19
N ARG A 100 15.19 -39.54 -13.45
CA ARG A 100 14.97 -38.68 -12.27
C ARG A 100 15.80 -39.10 -11.06
N ASP A 101 16.53 -38.15 -10.47
CA ASP A 101 17.27 -38.33 -9.19
C ASP A 101 16.36 -38.80 -8.03
N ASP A 102 15.07 -38.42 -8.05
CA ASP A 102 14.09 -38.73 -7.01
C ASP A 102 13.18 -39.93 -7.33
N LEU A 103 13.46 -40.68 -8.40
CA LEU A 103 12.68 -41.85 -8.83
C LEU A 103 12.49 -42.85 -7.67
N ALA A 104 11.25 -43.29 -7.47
CA ALA A 104 10.88 -44.26 -6.43
C ALA A 104 10.26 -45.54 -7.00
N TYR A 105 9.63 -45.46 -8.18
CA TYR A 105 8.82 -46.53 -8.78
C TYR A 105 9.08 -46.63 -10.28
N ALA A 106 9.62 -47.75 -10.76
CA ALA A 106 9.84 -48.00 -12.18
C ALA A 106 8.71 -48.87 -12.76
N ILE A 107 8.24 -48.54 -13.96
CA ILE A 107 7.42 -49.45 -14.77
C ILE A 107 8.26 -49.87 -15.97
N LEU A 108 8.53 -51.16 -16.12
CA LEU A 108 9.13 -51.74 -17.33
C LEU A 108 8.02 -52.32 -18.20
N THR A 109 7.92 -51.91 -19.47
CA THR A 109 6.86 -52.36 -20.40
C THR A 109 7.27 -52.10 -21.85
N THR A 110 6.50 -52.60 -22.83
CA THR A 110 6.77 -52.38 -24.27
C THR A 110 6.13 -51.08 -24.79
N SER A 111 6.58 -50.58 -25.93
CA SER A 111 6.05 -49.35 -26.53
C SER A 111 4.55 -49.43 -26.87
N ASP A 112 4.05 -50.63 -27.15
CA ASP A 112 2.64 -50.88 -27.49
C ASP A 112 1.72 -50.86 -26.26
N LEU A 113 2.27 -51.02 -25.04
CA LEU A 113 1.52 -51.03 -23.77
C LEU A 113 1.74 -49.76 -22.93
N ALA A 114 2.83 -49.02 -23.14
CA ALA A 114 3.26 -47.89 -22.30
C ALA A 114 2.19 -46.82 -22.03
N GLU A 115 1.30 -46.52 -23.00
CA GLU A 115 0.22 -45.54 -22.82
C GLU A 115 -0.85 -45.99 -21.81
N ALA A 116 -1.10 -47.29 -21.67
CA ALA A 116 -2.02 -47.82 -20.65
C ALA A 116 -1.43 -47.64 -19.23
N PHE A 117 -0.10 -47.70 -19.09
CA PHE A 117 0.59 -47.48 -17.82
C PHE A 117 0.82 -46.00 -17.47
N ARG A 118 0.74 -45.07 -18.43
CA ARG A 118 0.90 -43.62 -18.20
C ARG A 118 0.00 -43.10 -17.07
N PRO A 119 -1.34 -43.36 -17.04
CA PRO A 119 -2.20 -42.95 -15.92
C PRO A 119 -1.76 -43.48 -14.55
N LEU A 120 -1.13 -44.66 -14.47
CA LEU A 120 -0.60 -45.19 -13.21
C LEU A 120 0.64 -44.40 -12.76
N ALA A 121 1.59 -44.16 -13.67
CA ALA A 121 2.80 -43.39 -13.36
C ALA A 121 2.50 -41.91 -13.03
N GLU A 122 1.52 -41.30 -13.69
CA GLU A 122 0.97 -40.00 -13.32
C GLU A 122 0.38 -40.02 -11.89
N TRP A 123 -0.46 -41.01 -11.59
CA TRP A 123 -1.09 -41.16 -10.27
C TRP A 123 -0.06 -41.37 -9.16
N LYS A 124 0.84 -42.36 -9.28
CA LYS A 124 1.92 -42.63 -8.32
C LYS A 124 2.75 -41.38 -8.04
N THR A 125 3.14 -40.65 -9.10
CA THR A 125 3.86 -39.38 -8.96
C THR A 125 3.03 -38.33 -8.20
N SER A 126 1.72 -38.21 -8.47
CA SER A 126 0.84 -37.26 -7.80
C SER A 126 0.63 -37.55 -6.29
N LYS A 127 0.59 -38.82 -5.88
CA LYS A 127 0.52 -39.23 -4.46
C LYS A 127 1.86 -39.22 -3.71
N GLY A 128 2.96 -38.90 -4.40
CA GLY A 128 4.27 -38.70 -3.78
C GLY A 128 5.19 -39.91 -3.86
N VAL A 129 4.96 -40.80 -4.84
CA VAL A 129 5.85 -41.88 -5.24
C VAL A 129 6.29 -41.60 -6.69
N PRO A 130 7.35 -40.79 -6.90
CA PRO A 130 7.94 -40.53 -8.21
C PRO A 130 8.02 -41.77 -9.11
N ALA A 131 7.31 -41.76 -10.23
CA ALA A 131 7.23 -42.88 -11.15
C ALA A 131 7.61 -42.49 -12.59
N GLN A 132 8.24 -43.43 -13.29
CA GLN A 132 8.74 -43.28 -14.66
C GLN A 132 8.58 -44.61 -15.40
N ILE A 133 8.25 -44.55 -16.69
CA ILE A 133 8.04 -45.70 -17.56
C ILE A 133 9.27 -45.90 -18.43
N PHE A 134 9.74 -47.14 -18.52
CA PHE A 134 10.91 -47.54 -19.28
C PHE A 134 10.50 -48.53 -20.37
N LEU A 135 10.87 -48.20 -21.61
CA LEU A 135 10.59 -49.04 -22.76
C LEU A 135 11.58 -50.22 -22.82
N LEU A 136 11.04 -51.43 -22.79
CA LEU A 136 11.77 -52.67 -22.99
C LEU A 136 12.36 -52.74 -24.41
N ASP A 137 11.57 -52.35 -25.40
CA ASP A 137 11.84 -52.52 -26.83
C ASP A 137 12.03 -51.19 -27.59
N GLY A 138 12.18 -51.26 -28.91
CA GLY A 138 12.41 -50.09 -29.78
C GLY A 138 13.85 -49.56 -29.79
N GLU A 139 14.08 -48.48 -30.55
CA GLU A 139 15.38 -47.79 -30.62
C GLU A 139 15.61 -46.98 -29.34
N GLY A 140 16.64 -47.36 -28.55
CA GLY A 140 16.92 -46.77 -27.24
C GLY A 140 16.18 -47.43 -26.08
N GLY A 141 15.36 -48.47 -26.30
CA GLY A 141 14.82 -49.32 -25.23
C GLY A 141 15.88 -50.17 -24.52
N VAL A 142 15.51 -50.84 -23.42
CA VAL A 142 16.42 -51.69 -22.62
C VAL A 142 17.08 -52.78 -23.49
N LEU A 143 16.28 -53.52 -24.27
CA LEU A 143 16.74 -54.57 -25.18
C LEU A 143 17.42 -54.07 -26.47
N SER A 144 17.67 -52.76 -26.60
CA SER A 144 18.61 -52.22 -27.59
C SER A 144 19.77 -51.42 -26.99
N SER A 145 19.74 -51.11 -25.68
CA SER A 145 20.73 -50.26 -25.00
C SER A 145 21.71 -51.01 -24.10
N TYR A 146 21.33 -52.18 -23.58
CA TYR A 146 22.16 -52.98 -22.66
C TYR A 146 22.72 -54.25 -23.31
N ASP A 147 23.89 -54.67 -22.85
CA ASP A 147 24.52 -55.96 -23.18
C ASP A 147 24.19 -57.03 -22.11
N GLY A 148 24.22 -58.29 -22.54
CA GLY A 148 23.93 -59.47 -21.73
C GLY A 148 23.78 -60.71 -22.63
N ARG A 149 23.82 -61.90 -22.03
CA ARG A 149 23.75 -63.22 -22.69
C ARG A 149 22.33 -63.56 -23.17
N ASP A 150 21.33 -63.10 -22.43
CA ASP A 150 19.90 -63.26 -22.69
C ASP A 150 19.13 -61.99 -22.30
N GLU A 151 17.82 -61.95 -22.58
CA GLU A 151 16.99 -60.76 -22.32
C GLU A 151 16.80 -60.45 -20.84
N PRO A 152 16.58 -61.42 -19.93
CA PRO A 152 16.56 -61.16 -18.49
C PRO A 152 17.87 -60.56 -17.94
N GLU A 153 19.06 -61.01 -18.39
CA GLU A 153 20.33 -60.42 -17.93
C GLU A 153 20.49 -58.96 -18.38
N ARG A 154 19.93 -58.61 -19.54
CA ARG A 154 19.93 -57.23 -20.07
C ARG A 154 18.97 -56.33 -19.28
N ILE A 155 17.84 -56.87 -18.84
CA ILE A 155 16.92 -56.21 -17.91
C ILE A 155 17.58 -56.03 -16.53
N HIS A 156 18.23 -57.07 -15.99
CA HIS A 156 18.96 -57.03 -14.71
C HIS A 156 20.04 -55.96 -14.70
N ASN A 157 20.91 -55.94 -15.72
CA ASN A 157 21.94 -54.93 -15.88
C ASN A 157 21.37 -53.50 -15.94
N PHE A 158 20.25 -53.29 -16.64
CA PHE A 158 19.55 -52.01 -16.64
C PHE A 158 19.02 -51.62 -15.26
N LEU A 159 18.40 -52.55 -14.53
CA LEU A 159 17.82 -52.30 -13.22
C LEU A 159 18.88 -51.96 -12.16
N ARG A 160 20.03 -52.62 -12.18
CA ARG A 160 21.18 -52.29 -11.31
C ARG A 160 21.70 -50.89 -11.61
N ASP A 161 22.00 -50.58 -12.86
CA ASP A 161 22.49 -49.26 -13.26
C ASP A 161 21.45 -48.15 -12.99
N LEU A 162 20.14 -48.46 -13.08
CA LEU A 162 19.02 -47.57 -12.68
C LEU A 162 18.95 -47.36 -11.15
N LYS A 163 19.17 -48.41 -10.36
CA LYS A 163 19.23 -48.37 -8.89
C LYS A 163 20.42 -47.53 -8.40
N GLU A 164 21.59 -47.68 -9.03
CA GLU A 164 22.76 -46.81 -8.80
C GLU A 164 22.45 -45.35 -9.16
N ARG A 165 21.80 -45.12 -10.31
CA ARG A 165 21.45 -43.79 -10.81
C ARG A 165 20.45 -43.07 -9.90
N SER A 166 19.51 -43.80 -9.30
CA SER A 166 18.43 -43.28 -8.45
C SER A 166 18.22 -44.13 -7.20
N PRO A 167 19.02 -43.96 -6.13
CA PRO A 167 18.96 -44.77 -4.91
C PRO A 167 17.66 -44.70 -4.10
N SER A 168 16.71 -43.84 -4.49
CA SER A 168 15.34 -43.83 -3.92
C SER A 168 14.42 -44.89 -4.54
N LEU A 169 14.83 -45.53 -5.64
CA LEU A 169 14.08 -46.57 -6.33
C LEU A 169 13.87 -47.76 -5.39
N THR A 170 12.60 -48.08 -5.16
CA THR A 170 12.13 -49.10 -4.20
C THR A 170 11.16 -50.09 -4.84
N TRP A 171 10.40 -49.65 -5.85
CA TRP A 171 9.32 -50.44 -6.45
C TRP A 171 9.60 -50.69 -7.95
N LEU A 172 9.35 -51.91 -8.41
CA LEU A 172 9.41 -52.28 -9.82
C LEU A 172 8.11 -52.97 -10.24
N LEU A 173 7.41 -52.38 -11.20
CA LEU A 173 6.28 -53.02 -11.87
C LEU A 173 6.71 -53.54 -13.25
N LEU A 174 6.61 -54.85 -13.45
CA LEU A 174 6.71 -55.48 -14.76
C LEU A 174 5.33 -55.40 -15.43
N GLY A 175 5.16 -54.48 -16.37
CA GLY A 175 3.91 -54.21 -17.08
C GLY A 175 3.77 -55.04 -18.35
N GLY A 176 3.54 -56.35 -18.20
CA GLY A 176 3.45 -57.30 -19.30
C GLY A 176 3.63 -58.75 -18.82
N ASP A 177 3.10 -59.69 -19.59
CA ASP A 177 3.18 -61.11 -19.26
C ASP A 177 4.57 -61.74 -19.46
N SER A 178 4.75 -63.02 -19.13
CA SER A 178 6.06 -63.70 -19.24
C SER A 178 6.62 -63.71 -20.68
N GLU A 179 5.72 -63.75 -21.65
CA GLU A 179 5.93 -63.71 -23.10
C GLU A 179 6.35 -62.33 -23.60
N ILE A 180 6.13 -61.28 -22.80
CA ILE A 180 6.42 -59.88 -23.12
C ILE A 180 7.62 -59.37 -22.30
N ILE A 181 7.68 -59.71 -21.01
CA ILE A 181 8.75 -59.37 -20.08
C ILE A 181 9.25 -60.69 -19.47
N PRO A 182 10.36 -61.27 -20.00
CA PRO A 182 10.77 -62.61 -19.64
C PRO A 182 11.13 -62.73 -18.15
N CYS A 183 10.76 -63.85 -17.55
CA CYS A 183 11.14 -64.23 -16.19
C CYS A 183 12.49 -64.96 -16.16
N ARG A 184 13.05 -65.22 -14.97
CA ARG A 184 14.27 -66.02 -14.81
C ARG A 184 13.95 -67.39 -14.20
N ARG A 185 14.59 -68.43 -14.72
CA ARG A 185 14.71 -69.74 -14.07
C ARG A 185 15.86 -69.68 -13.06
N LEU A 186 15.57 -69.96 -11.79
CA LEU A 186 16.52 -69.95 -10.68
C LEU A 186 16.68 -71.35 -10.08
N TYR A 187 17.91 -71.75 -9.77
CA TYR A 187 18.26 -73.10 -9.33
C TYR A 187 17.90 -73.31 -7.85
N VAL A 188 17.33 -74.49 -7.55
CA VAL A 188 16.85 -74.82 -6.19
C VAL A 188 17.68 -75.88 -5.48
N ASN A 189 18.49 -76.67 -6.18
CA ASN A 189 19.37 -77.65 -5.54
C ASN A 189 20.68 -76.99 -5.05
N TRP A 190 21.46 -77.70 -4.22
CA TRP A 190 22.66 -77.17 -3.54
C TRP A 190 23.73 -76.58 -4.48
N THR A 191 24.25 -77.39 -5.40
CA THR A 191 25.13 -76.93 -6.49
C THR A 191 24.78 -77.72 -7.75
N TYR A 192 25.01 -77.13 -8.92
CA TYR A 192 24.86 -77.78 -10.20
C TYR A 192 25.84 -78.93 -10.35
N GLN A 193 25.44 -79.89 -11.19
CA GLN A 193 26.25 -81.02 -11.61
C GLN A 193 25.99 -81.22 -13.09
N GLU A 194 27.04 -81.45 -13.88
CA GLU A 194 26.92 -81.67 -15.32
C GLU A 194 25.95 -82.84 -15.61
N GLY A 195 24.73 -82.51 -16.06
CA GLY A 195 23.63 -83.47 -16.25
C GLY A 195 22.46 -83.39 -15.25
N SER A 196 22.40 -82.40 -14.35
CA SER A 196 21.18 -82.04 -13.62
C SER A 196 20.02 -81.71 -14.58
N ASN A 197 18.78 -81.95 -14.15
CA ASN A 197 17.61 -81.71 -15.00
C ASN A 197 17.10 -80.29 -14.77
N LEU A 198 17.67 -79.30 -15.48
CA LEU A 198 17.34 -77.88 -15.29
C LEU A 198 15.86 -77.53 -15.50
N GLU A 199 15.05 -78.37 -16.16
CA GLU A 199 13.59 -78.17 -16.24
C GLU A 199 12.88 -78.45 -14.91
N GLU A 200 13.34 -79.47 -14.15
CA GLU A 200 12.83 -79.87 -12.83
C GLU A 200 13.61 -79.21 -11.67
N ASP A 201 14.88 -78.86 -11.88
CA ASP A 201 15.81 -78.34 -10.86
C ASP A 201 15.86 -76.81 -10.78
N THR A 202 14.99 -76.12 -11.54
CA THR A 202 14.78 -74.66 -11.46
C THR A 202 13.31 -74.32 -11.21
N VAL A 203 13.07 -73.16 -10.58
CA VAL A 203 11.75 -72.52 -10.51
C VAL A 203 11.76 -71.20 -11.25
N ILE A 204 10.61 -70.80 -11.79
CA ILE A 204 10.43 -69.50 -12.44
C ILE A 204 10.16 -68.43 -11.38
N SER A 205 10.85 -67.30 -11.48
CA SER A 205 10.74 -66.22 -10.50
C SER A 205 11.09 -64.85 -11.08
N ASP A 206 10.42 -63.81 -10.60
CA ASP A 206 10.79 -62.41 -10.78
C ASP A 206 11.71 -61.90 -9.65
N TYR A 207 12.04 -62.73 -8.63
CA TYR A 207 13.04 -62.40 -7.58
C TYR A 207 14.39 -62.03 -8.20
N TYR A 208 14.75 -62.59 -9.36
CA TYR A 208 15.94 -62.20 -10.09
C TYR A 208 16.05 -60.68 -10.31
N TYR A 209 14.92 -59.97 -10.51
CA TYR A 209 14.88 -58.52 -10.67
C TYR A 209 14.79 -57.74 -9.34
N ALA A 210 14.74 -58.44 -8.20
CA ALA A 210 14.70 -57.88 -6.86
C ALA A 210 16.10 -57.72 -6.25
N GLY A 211 16.98 -58.72 -6.40
CA GLY A 211 18.37 -58.68 -5.91
C GLY A 211 19.35 -58.29 -7.02
N LEU A 212 20.04 -57.15 -6.86
CA LEU A 212 20.85 -56.51 -7.89
C LEU A 212 22.36 -56.45 -7.55
N ASP A 213 22.76 -56.83 -6.32
CA ASP A 213 24.16 -56.87 -5.86
C ASP A 213 24.93 -58.08 -6.47
N SER A 214 24.20 -59.10 -6.97
CA SER A 214 24.75 -60.26 -7.69
C SER A 214 24.26 -60.31 -9.15
N SER A 215 25.06 -60.91 -10.05
CA SER A 215 24.59 -61.38 -11.37
C SER A 215 23.67 -62.60 -11.26
N TRP A 216 23.58 -63.22 -10.08
CA TRP A 216 23.07 -64.56 -9.81
C TRP A 216 23.81 -65.67 -10.57
N ASP A 217 24.97 -65.39 -11.15
CA ASP A 217 25.79 -66.34 -11.92
C ASP A 217 27.21 -65.75 -11.90
N LEU A 218 27.98 -66.19 -10.92
CA LEU A 218 29.29 -65.64 -10.55
C LEU A 218 30.44 -66.48 -11.14
N ASP A 219 30.18 -67.76 -11.40
CA ASP A 219 31.15 -68.69 -12.01
C ASP A 219 31.10 -68.67 -13.56
N GLY A 220 29.94 -68.32 -14.15
CA GLY A 220 29.76 -68.06 -15.57
C GLY A 220 29.19 -69.21 -16.40
N ASP A 221 28.72 -70.31 -15.79
CA ASP A 221 28.24 -71.49 -16.53
C ASP A 221 26.84 -71.34 -17.18
N GLY A 222 26.02 -70.41 -16.69
CA GLY A 222 24.66 -70.13 -17.20
C GLY A 222 23.52 -70.74 -16.37
N VAL A 223 23.80 -71.41 -15.26
CA VAL A 223 22.83 -71.72 -14.21
C VAL A 223 22.74 -70.51 -13.27
N TYR A 224 21.52 -70.05 -12.98
CA TYR A 224 21.31 -68.83 -12.18
C TYR A 224 20.83 -69.15 -10.77
N GLY A 225 21.53 -68.60 -9.78
CA GLY A 225 21.21 -68.70 -8.37
C GLY A 225 21.59 -70.07 -7.83
N GLU A 226 22.87 -70.42 -7.83
CA GLU A 226 23.39 -71.52 -7.02
C GLU A 226 23.61 -71.11 -5.55
N GLU A 227 24.13 -72.02 -4.72
CA GLU A 227 24.55 -71.73 -3.35
C GLU A 227 25.90 -70.99 -3.33
N GLY A 228 25.88 -69.75 -2.85
CA GLY A 228 27.01 -68.81 -2.89
C GLY A 228 26.90 -67.75 -3.98
N GLU A 229 25.84 -67.79 -4.80
CA GLU A 229 25.57 -66.83 -5.87
C GLU A 229 24.25 -66.06 -5.71
N GLN A 230 23.33 -66.60 -4.90
CA GLN A 230 22.02 -66.01 -4.68
C GLN A 230 22.11 -64.59 -4.12
N ASP A 231 21.14 -63.75 -4.48
CA ASP A 231 20.93 -62.46 -3.85
C ASP A 231 19.51 -62.34 -3.32
N PHE A 232 19.30 -62.83 -2.10
CA PHE A 232 18.02 -62.67 -1.41
C PHE A 232 17.85 -61.27 -0.79
N GLY A 233 18.86 -60.39 -0.88
CA GLY A 233 18.75 -58.99 -0.49
C GLY A 233 17.95 -58.20 -1.52
N ALA A 234 16.66 -57.98 -1.27
CA ALA A 234 15.80 -57.29 -2.23
C ALA A 234 16.06 -55.77 -2.26
N ASP A 235 16.85 -55.31 -3.24
CA ASP A 235 16.96 -53.90 -3.64
C ASP A 235 15.63 -53.33 -4.10
N LEU A 236 14.83 -54.14 -4.82
CA LEU A 236 13.56 -53.74 -5.42
C LEU A 236 12.43 -54.66 -4.99
N TYR A 237 11.31 -54.06 -4.60
CA TYR A 237 10.05 -54.75 -4.40
C TYR A 237 9.34 -54.91 -5.75
N VAL A 238 9.54 -56.09 -6.37
CA VAL A 238 9.03 -56.41 -7.71
C VAL A 238 7.61 -56.98 -7.65
N GLY A 239 6.72 -56.45 -8.48
CA GLY A 239 5.43 -57.07 -8.83
C GLY A 239 5.22 -57.05 -10.34
N ARG A 240 4.40 -57.95 -10.84
CA ARG A 240 4.06 -58.07 -12.27
C ARG A 240 2.57 -57.81 -12.48
N LEU A 241 2.22 -57.03 -13.50
CA LEU A 241 0.88 -57.10 -14.09
C LEU A 241 0.97 -58.02 -15.31
N PRO A 242 0.52 -59.29 -15.19
CA PRO A 242 0.47 -60.23 -16.32
C PRO A 242 -0.63 -59.75 -17.25
N VAL A 243 -0.22 -59.14 -18.37
CA VAL A 243 -1.11 -58.55 -19.37
C VAL A 243 -0.54 -58.83 -20.74
N SER A 244 -1.32 -59.47 -21.61
CA SER A 244 -0.89 -59.91 -22.94
C SER A 244 -1.30 -58.93 -24.05
N ASN A 245 -2.23 -58.00 -23.78
CA ASN A 245 -2.54 -56.90 -24.69
C ASN A 245 -2.99 -55.61 -23.99
N LEU A 246 -3.11 -54.53 -24.79
CA LEU A 246 -3.51 -53.19 -24.36
C LEU A 246 -4.83 -53.16 -23.58
N THR A 247 -5.78 -54.04 -23.89
CA THR A 247 -7.10 -54.06 -23.22
C THR A 247 -7.00 -54.58 -21.77
N GLU A 248 -6.18 -55.60 -21.52
CA GLU A 248 -5.87 -56.05 -20.15
C GLU A 248 -5.04 -55.00 -19.41
N ALA A 249 -4.06 -54.38 -20.08
CA ALA A 249 -3.24 -53.32 -19.48
C ALA A 249 -4.09 -52.11 -19.03
N GLU A 250 -4.98 -51.61 -19.90
CA GLU A 250 -5.95 -50.56 -19.54
C GLU A 250 -6.89 -51.04 -18.42
N GLY A 251 -7.42 -52.26 -18.50
CA GLY A 251 -8.32 -52.83 -17.49
C GLY A 251 -7.70 -52.93 -16.10
N ALA A 252 -6.48 -53.49 -16.01
CA ALA A 252 -5.73 -53.67 -14.78
C ALA A 252 -5.26 -52.33 -14.18
N VAL A 253 -4.77 -51.40 -15.01
CA VAL A 253 -4.40 -50.05 -14.53
C VAL A 253 -5.62 -49.30 -14.02
N GLN A 254 -6.76 -49.33 -14.75
CA GLN A 254 -7.99 -48.68 -14.26
C GLN A 254 -8.53 -49.36 -13.00
N LYS A 255 -8.33 -50.67 -12.81
CA LYS A 255 -8.67 -51.39 -11.57
C LYS A 255 -7.89 -50.84 -10.37
N ILE A 256 -6.57 -50.72 -10.49
CA ILE A 256 -5.71 -50.11 -9.44
C ILE A 256 -6.08 -48.65 -9.18
N LEU A 257 -6.32 -47.87 -10.24
CA LEU A 257 -6.69 -46.46 -10.11
C LEU A 257 -8.03 -46.25 -9.41
N ARG A 258 -9.03 -47.12 -9.62
CA ARG A 258 -10.29 -47.07 -8.84
C ARG A 258 -10.04 -47.43 -7.39
N TYR A 259 -9.34 -48.54 -7.12
CA TYR A 259 -9.01 -49.00 -5.77
C TYR A 259 -8.28 -47.93 -4.93
N GLU A 260 -7.27 -47.27 -5.50
CA GLU A 260 -6.50 -46.26 -4.77
C GLU A 260 -7.22 -44.91 -4.62
N ARG A 261 -8.09 -44.51 -5.57
CA ARG A 261 -8.62 -43.13 -5.64
C ARG A 261 -10.09 -42.99 -5.25
N ASP A 262 -10.91 -43.99 -5.53
CA ASP A 262 -12.36 -43.99 -5.31
C ASP A 262 -12.82 -45.40 -4.88
N PRO A 263 -12.28 -45.96 -3.79
CA PRO A 263 -12.65 -47.30 -3.31
C PRO A 263 -14.12 -47.33 -2.87
N PRO A 264 -14.87 -48.41 -3.12
CA PRO A 264 -16.23 -48.54 -2.64
C PRO A 264 -16.32 -48.36 -1.11
N PRO A 265 -17.29 -47.59 -0.58
CA PRO A 265 -17.42 -47.43 0.87
C PRO A 265 -17.96 -48.71 1.53
N GLY A 266 -17.48 -49.01 2.74
CA GLY A 266 -18.04 -50.05 3.60
C GLY A 266 -17.01 -50.99 4.23
N MET A 267 -17.53 -51.95 5.00
CA MET A 267 -16.72 -52.82 5.86
C MET A 267 -15.83 -53.83 5.11
N TRP A 268 -15.98 -54.05 3.80
CA TRP A 268 -15.15 -55.00 3.03
C TRP A 268 -13.64 -54.70 3.16
N ALA A 269 -13.29 -53.41 3.23
CA ALA A 269 -11.93 -52.93 3.43
C ALA A 269 -11.39 -53.19 4.86
N ALA A 270 -12.24 -53.71 5.75
CA ALA A 270 -11.98 -54.08 7.14
C ALA A 270 -12.35 -55.56 7.41
N THR A 271 -12.38 -56.41 6.38
CA THR A 271 -12.62 -57.85 6.52
C THR A 271 -11.49 -58.68 5.91
N ALA A 272 -11.19 -59.81 6.53
CA ALA A 272 -10.28 -60.82 6.01
C ALA A 272 -11.02 -62.15 5.82
N LEU A 273 -10.79 -62.85 4.71
CA LEU A 273 -11.30 -64.21 4.50
C LEU A 273 -10.14 -65.19 4.56
N PHE A 274 -10.23 -66.18 5.45
CA PHE A 274 -9.24 -67.24 5.59
C PHE A 274 -9.89 -68.59 5.23
N ALA A 275 -9.36 -69.27 4.22
CA ALA A 275 -9.85 -70.56 3.75
C ALA A 275 -8.78 -71.64 3.92
N GLY A 276 -9.09 -72.74 4.61
CA GLY A 276 -8.12 -73.76 5.00
C GLY A 276 -8.62 -75.17 4.72
N ALA A 277 -8.19 -75.73 3.60
CA ALA A 277 -8.56 -77.07 3.16
C ALA A 277 -7.74 -78.16 3.87
N LEU A 278 -8.24 -79.39 3.79
CA LEU A 278 -7.57 -80.57 4.29
C LEU A 278 -6.43 -81.02 3.36
N MET A 279 -5.29 -81.39 3.95
CA MET A 279 -4.11 -81.83 3.20
C MET A 279 -4.05 -83.36 3.06
N ASP A 280 -4.33 -84.12 4.13
CA ASP A 280 -4.20 -85.58 4.10
C ASP A 280 -5.48 -86.25 4.63
N ARG A 281 -5.79 -87.46 4.14
CA ARG A 281 -7.16 -88.02 4.25
C ARG A 281 -7.60 -88.23 5.70
N PRO A 282 -8.83 -87.81 6.06
CA PRO A 282 -9.42 -88.11 7.35
C PRO A 282 -10.05 -89.52 7.31
N ASN A 283 -10.40 -90.06 8.48
CA ASN A 283 -11.02 -91.37 8.68
C ASN A 283 -10.17 -92.61 8.26
N VAL A 284 -8.91 -92.45 7.83
CA VAL A 284 -8.04 -93.61 7.50
C VAL A 284 -7.55 -94.28 8.79
N LEU A 285 -8.04 -95.49 9.06
CA LEU A 285 -7.59 -96.37 10.15
C LEU A 285 -6.79 -97.54 9.57
N ASP A 286 -5.47 -97.54 9.79
CA ASP A 286 -4.50 -98.63 9.57
C ASP A 286 -4.83 -99.62 8.41
N ASP A 287 -4.58 -99.22 7.16
CA ASP A 287 -4.43 -100.23 6.10
C ASP A 287 -3.11 -100.99 6.30
N LEU A 288 -3.20 -102.16 6.93
CA LEU A 288 -2.09 -103.09 7.17
C LEU A 288 -1.40 -103.60 5.89
N SER A 289 -1.83 -103.18 4.69
CA SER A 289 -1.19 -103.47 3.40
C SER A 289 -0.43 -102.30 2.76
N THR A 290 -0.60 -101.06 3.23
CA THR A 290 0.22 -99.91 2.78
C THR A 290 1.53 -99.79 3.56
N PRO A 291 2.71 -99.71 2.91
CA PRO A 291 4.01 -99.68 3.63
C PRO A 291 4.36 -98.39 4.39
N ILE A 292 3.50 -97.37 4.39
CA ILE A 292 3.72 -96.09 5.07
C ILE A 292 2.56 -95.83 6.03
N ASP A 293 2.93 -95.52 7.27
CA ASP A 293 2.04 -95.10 8.35
C ASP A 293 1.79 -93.59 8.21
N GLU A 294 0.89 -93.23 7.28
CA GLU A 294 0.39 -91.86 7.07
C GLU A 294 -0.81 -91.58 7.99
N GLY A 295 -0.67 -91.93 9.27
CA GLY A 295 -1.73 -91.76 10.28
C GLY A 295 -2.10 -90.29 10.49
N TYR A 296 -3.30 -89.93 10.05
CA TYR A 296 -3.82 -88.56 10.01
C TYR A 296 -3.56 -87.76 11.30
N ASN A 297 -2.87 -86.64 11.16
CA ASN A 297 -2.46 -85.77 12.25
C ASN A 297 -3.30 -84.48 12.27
N ASP A 298 -4.21 -84.40 13.25
CA ASP A 298 -5.17 -83.30 13.41
C ASP A 298 -4.56 -81.90 13.57
N TYR A 299 -3.25 -81.80 13.86
CA TYR A 299 -2.52 -80.54 13.91
C TYR A 299 -1.83 -80.17 12.59
N LYS A 300 -1.32 -81.17 11.85
CA LYS A 300 -0.50 -80.95 10.65
C LYS A 300 -1.31 -80.97 9.37
N ASP A 301 -2.34 -81.78 9.30
CA ASP A 301 -2.86 -82.24 8.00
C ASP A 301 -4.16 -81.53 7.59
N ASN A 302 -4.46 -80.40 8.25
CA ASN A 302 -5.62 -79.55 8.06
C ASN A 302 -5.21 -78.07 8.09
N GLY A 303 -5.53 -77.31 7.03
CA GLY A 303 -5.21 -75.89 6.91
C GLY A 303 -5.77 -75.01 8.03
N TYR A 304 -6.82 -75.45 8.75
CA TYR A 304 -7.39 -74.79 9.92
C TYR A 304 -6.33 -74.33 10.93
N GLU A 305 -5.34 -75.17 11.28
CA GLU A 305 -4.30 -74.82 12.26
C GLU A 305 -3.29 -73.80 11.71
N ALA A 306 -3.16 -73.62 10.39
CA ALA A 306 -2.44 -72.49 9.80
C ALA A 306 -3.29 -71.20 9.87
N LEU A 307 -4.61 -71.29 9.62
CA LEU A 307 -5.50 -70.13 9.78
C LEU A 307 -5.52 -69.61 11.22
N GLN A 308 -5.64 -70.50 12.22
CA GLN A 308 -5.63 -70.13 13.64
C GLN A 308 -4.34 -69.40 14.04
N ARG A 309 -3.20 -69.74 13.43
CA ARG A 309 -1.93 -69.04 13.66
C ARG A 309 -1.90 -67.65 13.00
N CYS A 310 -2.59 -67.44 11.87
CA CYS A 310 -2.77 -66.10 11.30
C CYS A 310 -3.67 -65.20 12.16
N LEU A 311 -4.72 -65.73 12.79
CA LEU A 311 -5.70 -64.93 13.55
C LEU A 311 -5.10 -64.11 14.70
N GLN A 312 -4.00 -64.56 15.31
CA GLN A 312 -3.32 -63.79 16.38
C GLN A 312 -2.68 -62.49 15.88
N TRP A 313 -2.46 -62.37 14.56
CA TRP A 313 -1.85 -61.22 13.89
C TRP A 313 -2.89 -60.29 13.25
N VAL A 314 -4.14 -60.73 13.11
CA VAL A 314 -5.24 -59.89 12.59
C VAL A 314 -5.59 -58.82 13.65
N PRO A 315 -5.54 -57.52 13.31
CA PRO A 315 -5.81 -56.45 14.27
C PRO A 315 -7.31 -56.38 14.62
N PRO A 316 -7.70 -55.92 15.83
CA PRO A 316 -9.09 -55.89 16.28
C PRO A 316 -10.07 -55.11 15.38
N GLU A 317 -9.55 -54.20 14.56
CA GLU A 317 -10.30 -53.39 13.61
C GLU A 317 -10.67 -54.16 12.32
N VAL A 318 -9.99 -55.28 12.04
CA VAL A 318 -10.29 -56.18 10.91
C VAL A 318 -11.09 -57.38 11.41
N VAL A 319 -12.22 -57.68 10.76
CA VAL A 319 -13.06 -58.84 11.09
C VAL A 319 -12.64 -60.04 10.25
N PRO A 320 -12.07 -61.10 10.85
CA PRO A 320 -11.75 -62.32 10.14
C PRO A 320 -12.98 -63.22 9.99
N PHE A 321 -13.10 -63.83 8.81
CA PHE A 321 -14.03 -64.91 8.51
C PHE A 321 -13.22 -66.16 8.18
N LEU A 322 -13.71 -67.32 8.60
CA LEU A 322 -13.05 -68.60 8.42
C LEU A 322 -13.93 -69.53 7.61
N LEU A 323 -13.35 -70.18 6.60
CA LEU A 323 -13.90 -71.35 5.91
C LEU A 323 -12.87 -72.49 6.02
N TYR A 324 -13.31 -73.69 6.36
CA TYR A 324 -12.46 -74.87 6.53
C TYR A 324 -13.32 -76.14 6.48
N ASP A 325 -12.67 -77.27 6.20
CA ASP A 325 -13.34 -78.56 6.04
C ASP A 325 -13.83 -79.10 7.39
N TYR A 326 -13.10 -78.82 8.49
CA TYR A 326 -13.57 -79.03 9.87
C TYR A 326 -12.63 -78.44 10.95
N GLU A 327 -13.18 -78.20 12.15
CA GLU A 327 -12.39 -77.96 13.37
C GLU A 327 -11.74 -79.27 13.89
N ARG A 328 -10.42 -79.29 14.01
CA ARG A 328 -9.56 -80.29 14.67
C ARG A 328 -10.26 -81.51 15.33
N MET A 329 -10.51 -82.58 14.56
CA MET A 329 -11.07 -83.83 15.08
C MET A 329 -10.00 -84.88 15.42
N LEU A 330 -9.89 -85.22 16.71
CA LEU A 330 -9.09 -86.34 17.21
C LEU A 330 -9.56 -87.67 16.59
N GLY A 331 -8.66 -88.36 15.88
CA GLY A 331 -8.98 -89.60 15.16
C GLY A 331 -9.62 -89.40 13.79
N GLY A 332 -9.62 -88.16 13.26
CA GLY A 332 -9.95 -87.87 11.86
C GLY A 332 -11.42 -88.08 11.49
N GLY A 333 -12.36 -87.93 12.41
CA GLY A 333 -13.79 -88.26 12.24
C GLY A 333 -14.62 -87.35 11.31
N TYR A 334 -14.01 -86.71 10.31
CA TYR A 334 -14.63 -85.72 9.41
C TYR A 334 -15.94 -86.20 8.77
N THR A 335 -16.90 -85.29 8.66
CA THR A 335 -18.12 -85.45 7.85
C THR A 335 -18.38 -84.23 6.96
N PRO A 336 -18.85 -84.39 5.70
CA PRO A 336 -19.28 -83.27 4.83
C PRO A 336 -20.51 -82.48 5.31
N ALA A 337 -20.88 -82.57 6.59
CA ALA A 337 -21.92 -81.78 7.25
C ALA A 337 -21.35 -80.80 8.31
N GLU A 338 -20.07 -80.96 8.66
CA GLU A 338 -19.29 -80.03 9.49
C GLU A 338 -18.38 -79.14 8.64
N ASP A 339 -18.41 -79.37 7.32
CA ASP A 339 -17.67 -78.69 6.28
C ASP A 339 -18.30 -77.34 5.91
N ILE A 340 -17.47 -76.29 5.90
CA ILE A 340 -17.88 -74.95 5.47
C ILE A 340 -17.00 -74.39 4.34
N LEU A 341 -16.01 -75.14 3.83
CA LEU A 341 -15.17 -74.73 2.69
C LEU A 341 -15.56 -75.51 1.42
N ASN A 342 -16.68 -75.13 0.82
CA ASN A 342 -17.12 -75.67 -0.45
C ASN A 342 -17.28 -74.55 -1.50
N ARG A 343 -17.34 -74.91 -2.78
CA ARG A 343 -17.51 -73.96 -3.90
C ARG A 343 -18.66 -72.97 -3.73
N THR A 344 -19.82 -73.40 -3.21
CA THR A 344 -20.95 -72.49 -3.01
C THR A 344 -20.65 -71.48 -1.91
N THR A 345 -20.20 -71.93 -0.73
CA THR A 345 -19.90 -71.02 0.39
C THR A 345 -18.71 -70.11 0.11
N PHE A 346 -17.62 -70.61 -0.49
CA PHE A 346 -16.47 -69.77 -0.82
C PHE A 346 -16.83 -68.66 -1.80
N MET A 347 -17.58 -68.96 -2.86
CA MET A 347 -17.98 -67.97 -3.86
C MET A 347 -19.04 -67.00 -3.31
N GLU A 348 -20.02 -67.47 -2.51
CA GLU A 348 -20.97 -66.59 -1.81
C GLU A 348 -20.27 -65.58 -0.90
N TYR A 349 -19.18 -65.98 -0.24
CA TYR A 349 -18.32 -65.08 0.52
C TYR A 349 -17.54 -64.13 -0.38
N TRP A 350 -16.82 -64.65 -1.39
CA TRP A 350 -15.98 -63.85 -2.29
C TRP A 350 -16.72 -62.65 -2.90
N GLU A 351 -17.96 -62.87 -3.35
CA GLU A 351 -18.84 -61.86 -3.94
C GLU A 351 -19.21 -60.71 -2.98
N THR A 352 -19.05 -60.89 -1.66
CA THR A 352 -19.22 -59.80 -0.68
C THR A 352 -18.08 -58.79 -0.71
N GLY A 353 -16.87 -59.20 -1.12
CA GLY A 353 -15.63 -58.42 -1.14
C GLY A 353 -14.88 -58.41 0.20
N PHE A 354 -13.55 -58.41 0.13
CA PHE A 354 -12.63 -58.46 1.27
C PHE A 354 -11.41 -57.55 1.06
N SER A 355 -10.72 -57.20 2.15
CA SER A 355 -9.44 -56.48 2.14
C SER A 355 -8.29 -57.42 1.82
N VAL A 356 -8.28 -58.60 2.46
CA VAL A 356 -7.37 -59.70 2.16
C VAL A 356 -8.11 -61.03 2.11
N VAL A 357 -7.60 -61.95 1.29
CA VAL A 357 -7.97 -63.37 1.30
C VAL A 357 -6.69 -64.18 1.52
N GLY A 358 -6.69 -65.08 2.49
CA GLY A 358 -5.60 -66.03 2.73
C GLY A 358 -6.10 -67.46 2.55
N THR A 359 -5.61 -68.18 1.54
CA THR A 359 -5.95 -69.60 1.34
C THR A 359 -4.79 -70.52 1.68
N VAL A 360 -5.12 -71.67 2.26
CA VAL A 360 -4.22 -72.80 2.55
C VAL A 360 -4.89 -74.05 2.01
N SER A 361 -4.36 -74.61 0.94
CA SER A 361 -4.96 -75.76 0.25
C SER A 361 -3.90 -76.51 -0.57
N HIS A 362 -4.25 -77.69 -1.07
CA HIS A 362 -3.53 -78.22 -2.22
C HIS A 362 -3.74 -77.29 -3.44
N GLY A 363 -2.79 -77.33 -4.35
CA GLY A 363 -2.96 -76.79 -5.69
C GLY A 363 -2.83 -77.91 -6.72
N LEU A 364 -3.50 -77.77 -7.86
CA LEU A 364 -3.22 -78.60 -9.01
C LEU A 364 -1.93 -78.10 -9.67
N SER A 365 -1.00 -78.98 -10.03
CA SER A 365 0.29 -78.58 -10.65
C SER A 365 0.14 -77.96 -12.05
N THR A 366 -1.06 -78.05 -12.63
CA THR A 366 -1.53 -77.32 -13.81
C THR A 366 -1.86 -75.84 -13.54
N GLY A 367 -2.11 -75.44 -12.28
CA GLY A 367 -2.56 -74.09 -11.93
C GLY A 367 -4.07 -73.83 -12.09
N GLU A 368 -4.85 -74.86 -12.50
CA GLU A 368 -6.27 -74.75 -12.85
C GLU A 368 -7.20 -74.34 -11.68
N GLY A 369 -6.78 -74.49 -10.42
CA GLY A 369 -7.51 -73.92 -9.29
C GLY A 369 -7.17 -74.43 -7.89
N LEU A 370 -7.98 -73.99 -6.93
CA LEU A 370 -7.85 -74.31 -5.50
C LEU A 370 -8.85 -75.40 -5.10
N VAL A 371 -8.38 -76.42 -4.38
CA VAL A 371 -9.13 -77.65 -4.08
C VAL A 371 -9.58 -77.79 -2.64
N ASP A 372 -10.79 -78.33 -2.49
CA ASP A 372 -11.52 -78.71 -1.27
C ASP A 372 -11.66 -80.25 -1.22
N TYR A 373 -11.70 -80.85 -0.02
CA TYR A 373 -11.76 -82.30 0.18
C TYR A 373 -13.19 -82.87 0.11
N LYS A 374 -13.52 -83.47 -1.04
CA LYS A 374 -14.84 -83.99 -1.44
C LYS A 374 -15.48 -85.01 -0.48
N GLY A 375 -14.70 -85.73 0.34
CA GLY A 375 -15.19 -86.62 1.40
C GLY A 375 -15.96 -87.91 1.04
N LEU A 376 -16.56 -88.00 -0.15
CA LEU A 376 -17.62 -88.99 -0.47
C LEU A 376 -17.19 -90.47 -0.57
N SER A 377 -15.88 -90.78 -0.65
CA SER A 377 -15.41 -92.15 -0.97
C SER A 377 -15.29 -93.11 0.21
N GLY A 378 -15.23 -92.60 1.45
CA GLY A 378 -14.83 -93.40 2.60
C GLY A 378 -13.35 -93.84 2.58
N GLY A 379 -12.48 -93.05 1.92
CA GLY A 379 -11.02 -93.20 1.96
C GLY A 379 -10.40 -94.19 0.99
N PHE A 380 -11.19 -94.82 0.11
CA PHE A 380 -10.75 -95.95 -0.74
C PHE A 380 -10.23 -95.56 -2.14
N GLN A 381 -10.26 -94.27 -2.51
CA GLN A 381 -9.70 -93.77 -3.78
C GLN A 381 -8.32 -93.10 -3.56
N PRO A 382 -7.50 -92.93 -4.62
CA PRO A 382 -6.28 -92.12 -4.55
C PRO A 382 -6.55 -90.67 -4.09
N LEU A 383 -5.60 -90.07 -3.35
CA LEU A 383 -5.67 -88.68 -2.84
C LEU A 383 -6.20 -87.70 -3.90
N TRP A 384 -5.53 -87.66 -5.05
CA TRP A 384 -5.81 -86.80 -6.21
C TRP A 384 -7.15 -87.04 -6.94
N SER A 385 -8.06 -87.83 -6.38
CA SER A 385 -9.38 -88.11 -6.97
C SER A 385 -10.58 -87.87 -6.05
N ASP A 386 -10.33 -87.47 -4.79
CA ASP A 386 -11.34 -87.08 -3.80
C ASP A 386 -11.30 -85.57 -3.49
N TYR A 387 -11.04 -84.74 -4.51
CA TYR A 387 -11.11 -83.27 -4.42
C TYR A 387 -12.23 -82.68 -5.29
N GLU A 388 -12.73 -81.50 -4.94
CA GLU A 388 -13.48 -80.58 -5.82
C GLU A 388 -12.76 -79.22 -5.88
N LEU A 389 -12.96 -78.45 -6.94
CA LEU A 389 -12.47 -77.07 -7.00
C LEU A 389 -13.45 -76.15 -6.27
N TYR A 390 -13.00 -75.43 -5.24
CA TYR A 390 -13.82 -74.36 -4.64
C TYR A 390 -13.70 -73.05 -5.45
N MET A 391 -12.57 -72.83 -6.11
CA MET A 391 -12.35 -71.77 -7.11
C MET A 391 -11.54 -72.33 -8.29
N GLU A 392 -11.98 -72.03 -9.52
CA GLU A 392 -11.39 -72.51 -10.79
C GLU A 392 -10.95 -71.33 -11.67
N TYR A 393 -9.91 -71.54 -12.50
CA TYR A 393 -9.28 -70.47 -13.30
C TYR A 393 -10.22 -69.71 -14.26
N SER A 394 -11.41 -70.26 -14.54
CA SER A 394 -12.46 -69.63 -15.36
C SER A 394 -13.43 -68.74 -14.58
N ASP A 395 -13.49 -68.85 -13.23
CA ASP A 395 -14.30 -67.98 -12.38
C ASP A 395 -14.09 -66.47 -12.62
N PRO A 396 -12.85 -65.95 -12.82
CA PRO A 396 -12.57 -64.52 -13.00
C PRO A 396 -13.31 -63.85 -14.16
N LEU A 397 -13.84 -64.62 -15.12
CA LEU A 397 -14.67 -64.13 -16.22
C LEU A 397 -16.12 -63.81 -15.80
N THR A 398 -16.53 -64.21 -14.59
CA THR A 398 -17.91 -64.10 -14.08
C THR A 398 -18.04 -63.51 -12.68
N LEU A 399 -16.93 -63.19 -12.00
CA LEU A 399 -16.93 -62.55 -10.69
C LEU A 399 -17.68 -61.21 -10.68
N SER A 400 -18.40 -60.92 -9.58
CA SER A 400 -19.15 -59.68 -9.40
C SER A 400 -18.77 -58.88 -8.13
N ASN A 401 -17.67 -59.23 -7.45
CA ASN A 401 -17.17 -58.49 -6.27
C ASN A 401 -16.80 -57.01 -6.59
N GLY A 402 -16.68 -56.67 -7.88
CA GLY A 402 -16.55 -55.29 -8.36
C GLY A 402 -15.22 -54.67 -7.95
N ASP A 403 -15.24 -53.43 -7.48
CA ASP A 403 -14.02 -52.73 -7.02
C ASP A 403 -13.68 -53.03 -5.53
N LYS A 404 -14.35 -54.02 -4.91
CA LYS A 404 -13.99 -54.54 -3.58
C LYS A 404 -12.94 -55.66 -3.72
N LEU A 405 -11.71 -55.26 -3.98
CA LEU A 405 -10.67 -56.14 -4.49
C LEU A 405 -9.71 -56.58 -3.36
N PRO A 406 -9.75 -57.85 -2.93
CA PRO A 406 -8.81 -58.32 -1.92
C PRO A 406 -7.40 -58.45 -2.47
N LEU A 407 -6.40 -58.34 -1.59
CA LEU A 407 -5.10 -58.98 -1.81
C LEU A 407 -5.24 -60.47 -1.47
N LEU A 408 -5.02 -61.35 -2.46
CA LEU A 408 -5.04 -62.80 -2.27
C LEU A 408 -3.62 -63.32 -2.00
N TYR A 409 -3.42 -64.00 -0.87
CA TYR A 409 -2.26 -64.88 -0.65
C TYR A 409 -2.75 -66.33 -0.69
N THR A 410 -2.18 -67.17 -1.54
CA THR A 410 -2.53 -68.59 -1.67
C THR A 410 -1.34 -69.49 -1.40
N SER A 411 -1.35 -70.14 -0.23
CA SER A 411 -0.38 -71.16 0.18
C SER A 411 -0.69 -72.52 -0.47
N SER A 412 -0.62 -72.56 -1.80
CA SER A 412 -0.96 -73.72 -2.64
C SER A 412 0.06 -73.89 -3.78
N CYS A 413 0.18 -75.11 -4.32
CA CYS A 413 1.04 -75.40 -5.48
C CYS A 413 0.57 -74.70 -6.76
N ALA A 414 1.51 -74.22 -7.59
CA ALA A 414 1.27 -73.67 -8.94
C ALA A 414 0.15 -72.59 -9.05
N SER A 415 -0.19 -71.93 -7.94
CA SER A 415 -1.30 -70.97 -7.83
C SER A 415 -1.02 -69.57 -8.39
N GLY A 416 0.19 -69.34 -8.89
CA GLY A 416 0.63 -68.14 -9.60
C GLY A 416 1.55 -68.52 -10.76
N ARG A 417 1.11 -69.48 -11.59
CA ARG A 417 1.88 -70.08 -12.69
C ARG A 417 1.79 -69.24 -13.98
N PHE A 418 2.25 -67.99 -13.93
CA PHE A 418 2.16 -66.99 -15.01
C PHE A 418 3.07 -67.25 -16.25
N GLN A 419 3.37 -68.52 -16.56
CA GLN A 419 4.29 -68.91 -17.63
C GLN A 419 3.61 -69.82 -18.68
N GLU A 420 2.31 -69.62 -18.89
CA GLU A 420 1.46 -70.53 -19.66
C GLU A 420 0.77 -69.80 -20.83
N GLU A 421 1.19 -70.10 -22.06
CA GLU A 421 0.76 -69.44 -23.32
C GLU A 421 -0.78 -69.40 -23.60
N ASP A 422 -1.60 -70.12 -22.83
CA ASP A 422 -3.08 -70.16 -22.92
C ASP A 422 -3.78 -69.44 -21.71
N ASP A 423 -2.98 -68.84 -20.82
CA ASP A 423 -3.35 -68.15 -19.57
C ASP A 423 -4.25 -69.01 -18.63
N THR A 424 -4.23 -70.35 -18.65
CA THR A 424 -5.22 -71.21 -17.95
C THR A 424 -5.02 -71.35 -16.43
N ASN A 425 -4.46 -70.32 -15.80
CA ASN A 425 -4.13 -70.23 -14.39
C ASN A 425 -4.79 -69.02 -13.70
N PHE A 426 -4.37 -68.76 -12.46
CA PHE A 426 -4.99 -67.80 -11.54
C PHE A 426 -4.64 -66.32 -11.77
N GLU A 427 -3.71 -65.97 -12.65
CA GLU A 427 -3.44 -64.58 -13.02
C GLU A 427 -4.66 -63.85 -13.59
N LYS A 428 -5.61 -64.60 -14.17
CA LYS A 428 -6.92 -64.11 -14.61
C LYS A 428 -7.71 -63.41 -13.50
N LEU A 429 -7.43 -63.67 -12.21
CA LEU A 429 -7.98 -62.90 -11.09
C LEU A 429 -7.49 -61.43 -11.07
N VAL A 430 -6.25 -61.18 -11.49
CA VAL A 430 -5.64 -59.84 -11.54
C VAL A 430 -6.21 -59.04 -12.70
N VAL A 431 -6.28 -59.62 -13.90
CA VAL A 431 -6.83 -58.98 -15.10
C VAL A 431 -8.36 -59.05 -15.25
N ALA A 432 -9.06 -59.73 -14.32
CA ALA A 432 -10.52 -59.92 -14.36
C ALA A 432 -11.28 -58.61 -14.73
N PRO A 433 -12.15 -58.61 -15.75
CA PRO A 433 -12.80 -57.38 -16.25
C PRO A 433 -13.83 -56.82 -15.25
N THR A 434 -14.40 -57.68 -14.41
CA THR A 434 -15.27 -57.33 -13.28
C THR A 434 -14.83 -58.13 -12.07
N GLY A 435 -14.54 -57.46 -10.94
CA GLY A 435 -14.08 -58.16 -9.74
C GLY A 435 -12.63 -58.66 -9.84
N GLY A 436 -12.39 -59.81 -9.22
CA GLY A 436 -11.05 -60.37 -9.04
C GLY A 436 -10.32 -59.77 -7.84
N VAL A 437 -9.00 -59.63 -7.94
CA VAL A 437 -8.09 -59.18 -6.86
C VAL A 437 -7.42 -57.85 -7.17
N ILE A 438 -6.85 -57.19 -6.15
CA ILE A 438 -5.91 -56.07 -6.32
C ILE A 438 -4.46 -56.55 -6.50
N GLY A 439 -4.19 -57.76 -6.01
CA GLY A 439 -2.96 -58.51 -6.24
C GLY A 439 -3.10 -59.96 -5.78
N LEU A 440 -2.27 -60.83 -6.35
CA LEU A 440 -2.17 -62.26 -6.07
C LEU A 440 -0.73 -62.59 -5.69
N ILE A 441 -0.53 -63.16 -4.50
CA ILE A 441 0.72 -63.78 -4.07
C ILE A 441 0.51 -65.30 -4.12
N GLY A 442 1.19 -65.96 -5.05
CA GLY A 442 1.03 -67.38 -5.34
C GLY A 442 2.29 -67.99 -5.93
N ALA A 443 2.34 -69.32 -6.00
CA ALA A 443 3.53 -70.08 -6.39
C ALA A 443 3.57 -70.40 -7.89
N THR A 444 4.72 -70.24 -8.54
CA THR A 444 4.97 -70.65 -9.94
C THR A 444 5.21 -72.17 -10.11
N ALA A 445 5.34 -72.89 -9.00
CA ALA A 445 5.73 -74.31 -8.93
C ALA A 445 5.03 -75.03 -7.76
N ASP A 446 5.25 -76.34 -7.63
CA ASP A 446 4.82 -77.13 -6.46
C ASP A 446 5.62 -76.72 -5.21
N THR A 447 4.96 -76.46 -4.08
CA THR A 447 5.58 -75.93 -2.84
C THR A 447 5.31 -76.82 -1.62
N TYR A 448 6.07 -76.65 -0.53
CA TYR A 448 6.21 -77.67 0.51
C TYR A 448 5.73 -77.22 1.91
N ARG A 449 5.04 -78.10 2.66
CA ARG A 449 4.48 -77.74 3.99
C ARG A 449 5.52 -77.57 5.11
N GLY A 450 6.68 -78.23 5.00
CA GLY A 450 7.80 -78.10 5.95
C GLY A 450 7.61 -78.66 7.38
N GLU A 451 6.50 -79.35 7.67
CA GLU A 451 6.12 -79.78 9.04
C GLU A 451 6.44 -81.26 9.35
N PHE A 452 7.71 -81.68 9.35
CA PHE A 452 8.09 -83.07 9.68
C PHE A 452 8.44 -83.27 11.17
N PHE A 453 9.30 -82.44 11.77
CA PHE A 453 9.83 -82.65 13.12
C PHE A 453 9.39 -81.63 14.19
N VAL A 454 8.96 -82.18 15.34
CA VAL A 454 8.57 -81.50 16.60
C VAL A 454 7.30 -80.61 16.53
N ASN A 455 6.67 -80.38 17.68
CA ASN A 455 5.41 -79.63 17.82
C ASN A 455 5.56 -78.15 17.46
N ARG A 456 4.69 -77.66 16.56
CA ARG A 456 4.34 -76.25 16.27
C ARG A 456 5.22 -75.40 15.35
N SER A 457 6.22 -75.94 14.65
CA SER A 457 7.02 -75.15 13.70
C SER A 457 7.02 -75.78 12.31
N SER A 458 6.34 -75.13 11.37
CA SER A 458 6.63 -75.27 9.93
C SER A 458 7.92 -74.54 9.60
N TYR A 459 8.65 -75.05 8.60
CA TYR A 459 9.77 -74.38 7.94
C TYR A 459 9.49 -74.18 6.42
N GLY A 460 8.24 -74.29 5.96
CA GLY A 460 7.87 -74.23 4.54
C GLY A 460 6.81 -73.18 4.21
N ASN A 461 6.03 -73.40 3.15
CA ASN A 461 4.99 -72.47 2.70
C ASN A 461 3.94 -72.07 3.77
N TRP A 462 3.66 -72.93 4.75
CA TRP A 462 2.80 -72.61 5.90
C TRP A 462 3.43 -71.63 6.90
N TRP A 463 4.76 -71.63 7.03
CA TRP A 463 5.47 -70.57 7.77
C TRP A 463 5.41 -69.25 7.00
N LEU A 464 5.60 -69.30 5.68
CA LEU A 464 5.50 -68.12 4.81
C LEU A 464 4.11 -67.48 4.90
N PHE A 465 3.05 -68.29 4.85
CA PHE A 465 1.66 -67.86 5.03
C PHE A 465 1.45 -67.10 6.36
N GLU A 466 1.82 -67.71 7.49
CA GLU A 466 1.67 -67.07 8.81
C GLU A 466 2.48 -65.77 8.92
N ASN A 467 3.73 -65.79 8.44
CA ASN A 467 4.62 -64.65 8.57
C ASN A 467 4.28 -63.52 7.60
N PHE A 468 3.65 -63.80 6.46
CA PHE A 468 3.11 -62.78 5.57
C PHE A 468 2.10 -61.90 6.31
N PHE A 469 1.08 -62.51 6.91
CA PHE A 469 0.05 -61.76 7.64
C PHE A 469 0.62 -61.08 8.89
N ARG A 470 1.60 -61.69 9.58
CA ARG A 470 2.35 -61.04 10.66
C ARG A 470 3.05 -59.75 10.22
N ILE A 471 3.74 -59.76 9.07
CA ILE A 471 4.49 -58.61 8.55
C ILE A 471 3.54 -57.55 7.98
N PHE A 472 2.56 -57.96 7.20
CA PHE A 472 1.54 -57.09 6.61
C PHE A 472 0.79 -56.32 7.71
N TYR A 473 0.25 -57.01 8.72
CA TYR A 473 -0.48 -56.35 9.82
C TYR A 473 0.42 -55.64 10.84
N SER A 474 1.75 -55.81 10.81
CA SER A 474 2.66 -54.98 11.62
C SER A 474 2.91 -53.58 11.05
N GLY A 475 2.34 -53.25 9.88
CA GLY A 475 2.37 -51.92 9.27
C GLY A 475 2.77 -51.88 7.80
N HIS A 476 3.26 -52.99 7.25
CA HIS A 476 3.74 -53.10 5.87
C HIS A 476 2.57 -53.41 4.92
N PHE A 477 1.59 -52.51 4.83
CA PHE A 477 0.33 -52.71 4.09
C PHE A 477 0.46 -52.66 2.55
N ARG A 478 1.67 -52.89 2.01
CA ARG A 478 1.96 -52.96 0.57
C ARG A 478 2.40 -54.37 0.23
N PRO A 479 1.84 -55.02 -0.81
CA PRO A 479 2.07 -56.44 -1.06
C PRO A 479 3.52 -56.74 -1.42
N GLY A 480 4.21 -55.85 -2.15
CA GLY A 480 5.64 -56.02 -2.47
C GLY A 480 6.50 -55.97 -1.21
N GLU A 481 6.37 -54.89 -0.43
CA GLU A 481 7.10 -54.69 0.82
C GLU A 481 6.92 -55.85 1.80
N ALA A 482 5.69 -56.29 2.02
CA ALA A 482 5.41 -57.44 2.89
C ALA A 482 5.99 -58.76 2.35
N LEU A 483 5.98 -58.97 1.03
CA LEU A 483 6.50 -60.20 0.41
C LEU A 483 8.03 -60.28 0.45
N TYR A 484 8.76 -59.18 0.22
CA TYR A 484 10.23 -59.21 0.24
C TYR A 484 10.81 -59.14 1.65
N LEU A 485 10.18 -58.42 2.59
CA LEU A 485 10.50 -58.54 4.02
C LEU A 485 10.21 -59.95 4.56
N LEU A 486 9.19 -60.64 4.02
CA LEU A 486 8.95 -62.05 4.32
C LEU A 486 10.07 -62.96 3.80
N LYS A 487 10.53 -62.74 2.58
CA LYS A 487 11.64 -63.52 1.98
C LYS A 487 12.94 -63.33 2.76
N GLU A 488 13.31 -62.10 3.12
CA GLU A 488 14.45 -61.82 4.01
C GLU A 488 14.30 -62.52 5.38
N ALA A 489 13.11 -62.43 5.99
CA ALA A 489 12.85 -63.08 7.28
C ALA A 489 12.88 -64.63 7.18
N TYR A 490 12.48 -65.20 6.05
CA TYR A 490 12.47 -66.64 5.81
C TYR A 490 13.87 -67.21 5.63
N GLU A 491 14.75 -66.53 4.88
CA GLU A 491 16.16 -66.93 4.74
C GLU A 491 16.84 -66.99 6.13
N ASN A 492 16.62 -65.97 6.96
CA ASN A 492 17.11 -65.96 8.34
C ASN A 492 16.52 -67.10 9.20
N HIS A 493 15.28 -67.52 8.96
CA HIS A 493 14.63 -68.62 9.67
C HIS A 493 15.14 -70.00 9.22
N VAL A 494 15.32 -70.20 7.92
CA VAL A 494 15.86 -71.43 7.33
C VAL A 494 17.27 -71.71 7.86
N TRP A 495 18.11 -70.68 8.04
CA TRP A 495 19.46 -70.85 8.58
C TRP A 495 19.56 -70.82 10.12
N GLU A 496 18.46 -70.91 10.86
CA GLU A 496 18.51 -71.04 12.33
C GLU A 496 19.24 -72.34 12.76
N PRO A 497 20.12 -72.30 13.79
CA PRO A 497 20.77 -73.50 14.33
C PRO A 497 19.81 -74.55 14.92
N GLN A 498 18.53 -74.22 15.05
CA GLN A 498 17.45 -75.11 15.49
C GLN A 498 16.76 -75.83 14.33
N ASN A 499 17.02 -75.44 13.08
CA ASN A 499 16.49 -76.10 11.90
C ASN A 499 16.97 -77.57 11.87
N PRO A 500 16.06 -78.57 11.94
CA PRO A 500 16.42 -79.98 11.96
C PRO A 500 16.77 -80.55 10.57
N TYR A 501 16.65 -79.75 9.51
CA TYR A 501 16.85 -80.11 8.12
C TYR A 501 18.10 -79.41 7.57
N GLN A 502 19.13 -80.20 7.25
CA GLN A 502 20.43 -79.69 6.75
C GLN A 502 20.97 -80.55 5.60
N ASN A 503 20.07 -81.24 4.89
CA ASN A 503 20.41 -82.14 3.79
C ASN A 503 20.04 -81.53 2.43
N GLN A 504 20.65 -82.04 1.35
CA GLN A 504 20.42 -81.56 -0.02
C GLN A 504 18.95 -81.65 -0.48
N SER A 505 18.19 -82.63 0.03
CA SER A 505 16.75 -82.77 -0.18
C SER A 505 15.95 -81.60 0.38
N ASP A 506 16.39 -81.06 1.51
CA ASP A 506 15.61 -80.14 2.32
C ASP A 506 15.86 -78.70 1.88
N PHE A 507 17.13 -78.40 1.55
CA PHE A 507 17.58 -77.18 0.88
C PHE A 507 16.76 -76.85 -0.38
N ARG A 508 16.46 -77.88 -1.19
CA ARG A 508 15.57 -77.76 -2.35
C ARG A 508 14.19 -77.22 -2.00
N MET A 509 13.59 -77.76 -0.92
CA MET A 509 12.24 -77.38 -0.51
C MET A 509 12.19 -75.90 -0.12
N TYR A 510 13.20 -75.42 0.61
CA TYR A 510 13.31 -74.02 1.01
C TYR A 510 13.55 -73.07 -0.16
N ARG A 511 14.43 -73.43 -1.10
CA ARG A 511 14.67 -72.58 -2.28
C ARG A 511 13.49 -72.54 -3.23
N THR A 512 12.76 -73.64 -3.40
CA THR A 512 11.46 -73.62 -4.07
C THR A 512 10.48 -72.70 -3.34
N ASP A 513 10.32 -72.83 -2.03
CA ASP A 513 9.35 -72.03 -1.26
C ASP A 513 9.71 -70.52 -1.23
N ILE A 514 10.99 -70.12 -1.16
CA ILE A 514 11.36 -68.69 -1.18
C ILE A 514 11.26 -68.06 -2.58
N LEU A 515 11.56 -68.83 -3.65
CA LEU A 515 11.65 -68.31 -5.02
C LEU A 515 10.34 -68.43 -5.82
N ALA A 516 9.53 -69.48 -5.60
CA ALA A 516 8.32 -69.71 -6.38
C ALA A 516 7.19 -68.72 -6.07
N TYR A 517 7.13 -68.18 -4.84
CA TYR A 517 6.12 -67.17 -4.47
C TYR A 517 6.46 -65.81 -5.10
N ASN A 518 5.61 -65.37 -6.02
CA ASN A 518 5.74 -64.11 -6.75
C ASN A 518 4.49 -63.24 -6.53
N LEU A 519 4.60 -61.92 -6.78
CA LEU A 519 3.48 -60.99 -6.72
C LEU A 519 2.98 -60.65 -8.14
N LEU A 520 1.76 -61.10 -8.44
CA LEU A 520 0.99 -60.66 -9.59
C LEU A 520 0.07 -59.51 -9.15
N GLY A 521 0.52 -58.28 -9.33
CA GLY A 521 -0.12 -57.04 -8.91
C GLY A 521 0.87 -55.87 -8.82
N ASP A 522 0.36 -54.70 -8.44
CA ASP A 522 1.17 -53.50 -8.18
C ASP A 522 1.87 -53.63 -6.81
N PRO A 523 3.22 -53.57 -6.73
CA PRO A 523 3.93 -53.77 -5.48
C PRO A 523 3.75 -52.64 -4.46
N GLU A 524 3.39 -51.41 -4.88
CA GLU A 524 3.23 -50.26 -3.98
C GLU A 524 1.78 -50.06 -3.49
N VAL A 525 0.79 -50.79 -4.03
CA VAL A 525 -0.62 -50.52 -3.73
C VAL A 525 -0.89 -50.62 -2.21
N PRO A 526 -1.38 -49.55 -1.55
CA PRO A 526 -1.67 -49.58 -0.12
C PRO A 526 -3.01 -50.29 0.09
N VAL A 527 -2.96 -51.54 0.51
CA VAL A 527 -4.15 -52.39 0.70
C VAL A 527 -4.90 -51.94 1.95
N TYR A 528 -6.16 -51.53 1.80
CA TYR A 528 -6.95 -51.04 2.92
C TYR A 528 -7.13 -52.11 4.01
N THR A 529 -7.06 -51.70 5.27
CA THR A 529 -7.28 -52.52 6.48
C THR A 529 -8.32 -51.90 7.43
N SER A 530 -9.05 -50.88 6.96
CA SER A 530 -10.22 -50.30 7.62
C SER A 530 -11.17 -49.74 6.56
N SER A 531 -12.43 -49.48 6.92
CA SER A 531 -13.37 -48.78 6.02
C SER A 531 -12.75 -47.45 5.56
N PRO A 532 -12.73 -47.12 4.26
CA PRO A 532 -12.07 -45.90 3.78
C PRO A 532 -12.68 -44.65 4.42
N LYS A 533 -11.83 -43.80 4.99
CA LYS A 533 -12.21 -42.55 5.68
C LYS A 533 -12.02 -41.33 4.78
N ASN A 534 -12.81 -40.28 5.00
CA ASN A 534 -12.60 -39.00 4.35
C ASN A 534 -11.62 -38.12 5.14
N PHE A 535 -10.84 -37.33 4.41
CA PHE A 535 -10.09 -36.22 4.99
C PHE A 535 -10.96 -34.96 5.15
N ASN A 536 -10.61 -34.16 6.15
CA ASN A 536 -11.05 -32.78 6.31
C ASN A 536 -9.80 -31.87 6.21
N ILE A 537 -9.45 -31.50 4.97
CA ILE A 537 -8.26 -30.70 4.65
C ILE A 537 -8.56 -29.21 4.74
N SER A 538 -7.67 -28.46 5.39
CA SER A 538 -7.68 -27.00 5.36
C SER A 538 -6.38 -26.48 4.74
N HIS A 539 -6.50 -25.79 3.60
CA HIS A 539 -5.42 -25.08 2.92
C HIS A 539 -5.94 -23.70 2.47
N PRO A 540 -5.07 -22.69 2.28
CA PRO A 540 -5.48 -21.45 1.65
C PRO A 540 -5.79 -21.68 0.15
N PRO A 541 -6.77 -20.98 -0.44
CA PRO A 541 -7.10 -21.11 -1.86
C PRO A 541 -6.04 -20.43 -2.77
N LEU A 542 -5.34 -19.43 -2.24
CA LEU A 542 -4.24 -18.72 -2.87
C LEU A 542 -2.95 -18.96 -2.09
N TRP A 543 -1.82 -19.05 -2.79
CA TRP A 543 -0.48 -18.94 -2.20
C TRP A 543 0.25 -17.84 -2.95
N HIS A 544 0.74 -16.80 -2.26
CA HIS A 544 1.38 -15.69 -2.95
C HIS A 544 2.89 -15.91 -3.13
N VAL A 545 3.46 -15.49 -4.26
CA VAL A 545 4.92 -15.58 -4.55
C VAL A 545 5.77 -14.80 -3.53
N GLU A 546 5.16 -13.82 -2.85
CA GLU A 546 5.78 -13.09 -1.74
C GLU A 546 5.89 -13.92 -0.45
N ASP A 547 4.95 -14.84 -0.22
CA ASP A 547 4.85 -15.66 1.00
C ASP A 547 5.99 -16.70 1.04
N GLN A 548 6.67 -16.80 2.20
CA GLN A 548 7.78 -17.77 2.39
C GLN A 548 7.34 -19.12 2.96
N LYS A 549 6.07 -19.26 3.31
CA LYS A 549 5.52 -20.41 4.04
C LYS A 549 4.13 -20.70 3.51
N LEU A 550 3.93 -21.91 3.00
CA LEU A 550 2.61 -22.53 2.91
C LEU A 550 2.42 -23.46 4.10
N GLU A 551 1.19 -23.52 4.60
CA GLU A 551 0.79 -24.40 5.70
C GLU A 551 -0.55 -25.04 5.34
N ILE A 552 -0.64 -26.35 5.55
CA ILE A 552 -1.83 -27.16 5.25
C ILE A 552 -2.10 -28.02 6.48
N ARG A 553 -3.37 -28.09 6.88
CA ARG A 553 -3.83 -28.89 8.02
C ARG A 553 -4.60 -30.11 7.53
N ILE A 554 -4.23 -31.27 8.05
CA ILE A 554 -4.75 -32.59 7.72
C ILE A 554 -5.51 -33.13 8.94
N MET A 555 -6.84 -33.13 8.87
CA MET A 555 -7.72 -33.72 9.86
C MET A 555 -8.53 -34.86 9.23
N ASP A 556 -9.10 -35.74 10.04
CA ASP A 556 -10.11 -36.70 9.59
C ASP A 556 -11.53 -36.10 9.61
N GLU A 557 -12.51 -36.86 9.14
CA GLU A 557 -13.94 -36.50 9.17
C GLU A 557 -14.52 -36.33 10.58
N GLY A 558 -13.87 -36.86 11.62
CA GLY A 558 -14.21 -36.63 13.03
C GLY A 558 -13.64 -35.33 13.59
N GLY A 559 -12.61 -34.77 12.96
CA GLY A 559 -11.90 -33.57 13.39
C GLY A 559 -10.64 -33.84 14.23
N GLU A 560 -10.13 -35.07 14.24
CA GLU A 560 -8.85 -35.44 14.86
C GLU A 560 -7.69 -35.31 13.86
N PRO A 561 -6.45 -34.99 14.30
CA PRO A 561 -5.32 -34.79 13.42
C PRO A 561 -4.83 -36.12 12.81
N VAL A 562 -4.49 -36.12 11.52
CA VAL A 562 -3.91 -37.29 10.85
C VAL A 562 -2.40 -37.11 10.74
N GLU A 563 -1.65 -37.79 11.62
CA GLU A 563 -0.19 -37.84 11.57
C GLU A 563 0.31 -38.65 10.34
N GLY A 564 1.46 -38.28 9.78
CA GLY A 564 2.18 -39.07 8.79
C GLY A 564 1.57 -39.07 7.38
N ALA A 565 0.41 -38.45 7.17
CA ALA A 565 -0.23 -38.29 5.87
C ALA A 565 0.73 -37.60 4.88
N THR A 566 0.92 -38.20 3.71
CA THR A 566 1.80 -37.67 2.66
C THR A 566 1.06 -36.62 1.86
N VAL A 567 1.63 -35.40 1.83
CA VAL A 567 1.07 -34.23 1.16
C VAL A 567 1.99 -33.84 0.01
N VAL A 568 1.42 -33.66 -1.17
CA VAL A 568 2.14 -33.36 -2.41
C VAL A 568 1.55 -32.14 -3.09
N ILE A 569 2.40 -31.25 -3.57
CA ILE A 569 2.03 -30.06 -4.33
C ILE A 569 2.80 -30.07 -5.64
N PHE A 570 2.11 -30.09 -6.78
CA PHE A 570 2.75 -30.25 -8.09
C PHE A 570 2.12 -29.40 -9.19
N GLY A 571 2.96 -28.86 -10.08
CA GLY A 571 2.57 -28.06 -11.24
C GLY A 571 3.45 -26.81 -11.46
N GLY A 572 3.47 -26.31 -12.69
CA GLY A 572 4.22 -25.09 -13.07
C GLY A 572 5.73 -25.26 -13.04
N GLU A 573 6.39 -24.87 -11.94
CA GLU A 573 7.79 -25.18 -11.63
C GLU A 573 7.96 -26.06 -10.36
N LEU A 574 6.87 -26.52 -9.73
CA LEU A 574 6.91 -27.17 -8.41
C LEU A 574 6.64 -28.67 -8.45
N TYR A 575 7.42 -29.39 -7.62
CA TYR A 575 7.09 -30.71 -7.07
C TYR A 575 7.59 -30.73 -5.62
N LEU A 576 6.66 -30.64 -4.66
CA LEU A 576 6.94 -30.59 -3.22
C LEU A 576 6.26 -31.75 -2.52
N ARG A 577 6.96 -32.41 -1.60
CA ARG A 577 6.46 -33.55 -0.81
C ARG A 577 6.75 -33.31 0.66
N GLY A 578 5.77 -33.56 1.53
CA GLY A 578 5.89 -33.48 2.98
C GLY A 578 5.04 -34.54 3.68
N ARG A 579 5.18 -34.64 5.00
CA ARG A 579 4.27 -35.40 5.86
C ARG A 579 3.73 -34.49 6.98
N SER A 580 2.51 -34.75 7.44
CA SER A 580 1.95 -34.10 8.62
C SER A 580 2.60 -34.62 9.91
N GLY A 581 2.72 -33.75 10.92
CA GLY A 581 3.11 -34.13 12.29
C GLY A 581 1.93 -34.58 13.16
N GLU A 582 2.19 -34.85 14.44
CA GLU A 582 1.21 -35.21 15.48
C GLU A 582 0.04 -34.21 15.60
N ASP A 583 0.24 -32.94 15.21
CA ASP A 583 -0.75 -31.86 15.23
C ASP A 583 -1.59 -31.76 13.95
N GLY A 584 -1.34 -32.65 12.98
CA GLY A 584 -1.97 -32.68 11.67
C GLY A 584 -1.42 -31.64 10.68
N TYR A 585 -0.41 -30.85 11.03
CA TYR A 585 0.12 -29.81 10.14
C TYR A 585 1.29 -30.30 9.28
N VAL A 586 1.31 -29.84 8.03
CA VAL A 586 2.50 -29.83 7.16
C VAL A 586 2.79 -28.39 6.74
N SER A 587 4.07 -28.04 6.59
CA SER A 587 4.46 -26.72 6.10
C SER A 587 5.63 -26.77 5.13
N PHE A 588 5.49 -26.04 4.02
CA PHE A 588 6.49 -25.91 2.97
C PHE A 588 7.11 -24.51 3.05
N GLN A 589 8.44 -24.44 3.26
CA GLN A 589 9.19 -23.18 3.26
C GLN A 589 9.83 -22.94 1.90
N LEU A 590 9.10 -22.26 1.02
CA LEU A 590 9.51 -21.92 -0.33
C LEU A 590 8.91 -20.55 -0.70
N ARG A 591 9.55 -19.83 -1.63
CA ARG A 591 8.86 -18.83 -2.48
C ARG A 591 8.66 -19.41 -3.87
N PRO A 592 7.41 -19.58 -4.34
CA PRO A 592 7.14 -19.95 -5.74
C PRO A 592 7.73 -18.94 -6.73
N ARG A 593 7.95 -19.39 -7.97
CA ARG A 593 8.39 -18.55 -9.09
C ARG A 593 7.32 -18.55 -10.16
N GLY A 594 6.87 -17.37 -10.59
CA GLY A 594 5.82 -17.24 -11.59
C GLY A 594 4.40 -17.42 -11.03
N LEU A 595 3.41 -17.35 -11.91
CA LEU A 595 1.99 -17.37 -11.59
C LEU A 595 1.33 -18.53 -12.35
N TYR A 596 0.75 -19.49 -11.64
CA TYR A 596 0.08 -20.68 -12.19
C TYR A 596 -0.74 -21.38 -11.10
N GLU A 597 -1.55 -22.35 -11.50
CA GLU A 597 -2.23 -23.25 -10.57
C GLU A 597 -1.33 -24.46 -10.26
N VAL A 598 -1.35 -24.92 -9.01
CA VAL A 598 -0.75 -26.20 -8.60
C VAL A 598 -1.83 -27.13 -8.05
N ASN A 599 -1.69 -28.41 -8.36
CA ASN A 599 -2.50 -29.46 -7.75
C ASN A 599 -1.96 -29.77 -6.36
N LEU A 600 -2.87 -30.05 -5.44
CA LEU A 600 -2.62 -30.58 -4.10
C LEU A 600 -3.16 -32.01 -4.06
N THR A 601 -2.40 -32.95 -3.52
CA THR A 601 -2.86 -34.32 -3.25
C THR A 601 -2.41 -34.76 -1.87
N VAL A 602 -3.33 -35.37 -1.11
CA VAL A 602 -3.08 -35.88 0.24
C VAL A 602 -3.47 -37.36 0.30
N THR A 603 -2.58 -38.19 0.81
CA THR A 603 -2.82 -39.64 1.01
C THR A 603 -2.36 -40.09 2.40
N ALA A 604 -3.08 -41.04 2.98
CA ALA A 604 -2.72 -41.72 4.22
C ALA A 604 -3.30 -43.14 4.20
N HIS A 605 -2.78 -44.02 5.05
CA HIS A 605 -3.31 -45.38 5.14
C HIS A 605 -4.76 -45.38 5.61
N ASN A 606 -5.64 -46.14 4.95
CA ASN A 606 -7.09 -46.19 5.18
C ASN A 606 -7.88 -44.89 4.92
N PHE A 607 -7.32 -43.92 4.19
CA PHE A 607 -8.04 -42.70 3.76
C PHE A 607 -8.24 -42.66 2.24
N ILE A 608 -9.42 -42.19 1.82
CA ILE A 608 -9.69 -41.82 0.42
C ILE A 608 -8.84 -40.58 0.09
N PRO A 609 -8.06 -40.57 -1.02
CA PRO A 609 -7.21 -39.44 -1.34
C PRO A 609 -7.96 -38.12 -1.54
N PHE A 610 -7.50 -37.05 -0.88
CA PHE A 610 -7.97 -35.71 -1.19
C PHE A 610 -7.19 -35.16 -2.38
N GLN A 611 -7.90 -34.70 -3.41
CA GLN A 611 -7.33 -33.94 -4.54
C GLN A 611 -7.90 -32.52 -4.54
N GLY A 612 -7.03 -31.51 -4.48
CA GLY A 612 -7.37 -30.09 -4.43
C GLY A 612 -6.47 -29.25 -5.32
N LYS A 613 -6.64 -27.93 -5.27
CA LYS A 613 -5.88 -26.96 -6.09
C LYS A 613 -5.57 -25.69 -5.31
N ILE A 614 -4.42 -25.09 -5.59
CA ILE A 614 -3.99 -23.80 -5.02
C ILE A 614 -3.53 -22.90 -6.16
N ALA A 615 -4.09 -21.68 -6.26
CA ALA A 615 -3.65 -20.72 -7.26
C ALA A 615 -2.44 -19.92 -6.75
N ILE A 616 -1.30 -20.05 -7.42
CA ILE A 616 -0.10 -19.27 -7.13
C ILE A 616 -0.22 -17.92 -7.81
N THR A 617 -0.28 -16.88 -6.99
CA THR A 617 -0.59 -15.50 -7.40
C THR A 617 0.46 -14.52 -6.85
N SER A 618 0.39 -13.26 -7.24
CA SER A 618 1.14 -12.17 -6.61
C SER A 618 0.19 -11.28 -5.81
N ARG A 619 0.64 -10.77 -4.65
CA ARG A 619 -0.10 -9.71 -3.96
C ARG A 619 -0.13 -8.44 -4.82
N VAL A 620 -1.34 -7.96 -5.12
CA VAL A 620 -1.57 -6.77 -5.94
C VAL A 620 -1.58 -5.54 -5.02
N ASP A 621 -0.39 -5.00 -4.73
CA ASP A 621 -0.21 -3.77 -3.96
C ASP A 621 -0.52 -2.54 -4.83
N LEU A 622 -1.81 -2.29 -5.08
CA LEU A 622 -2.29 -1.08 -5.75
C LEU A 622 -2.60 0.01 -4.72
N ALA A 623 -1.70 0.99 -4.63
CA ALA A 623 -1.71 2.04 -3.63
C ALA A 623 -1.94 3.43 -4.24
N PRO A 624 -2.62 4.37 -3.54
CA PRO A 624 -2.50 5.80 -3.84
C PRO A 624 -1.04 6.26 -3.60
N LEU A 625 -0.40 6.78 -4.64
CA LEU A 625 0.97 7.28 -4.63
C LEU A 625 0.98 8.79 -4.38
N GLY A 626 1.28 9.18 -3.14
CA GLY A 626 1.29 10.58 -2.70
C GLY A 626 -0.04 11.04 -2.12
N ASP A 627 -0.16 12.35 -1.90
CA ASP A 627 -1.40 12.96 -1.39
C ASP A 627 -2.53 12.90 -2.43
N VAL A 628 -3.78 12.77 -1.95
CA VAL A 628 -4.97 12.77 -2.80
C VAL A 628 -5.51 14.20 -2.88
N GLU A 629 -5.57 14.76 -4.09
CA GLU A 629 -5.98 16.13 -4.34
C GLU A 629 -7.50 16.25 -4.58
N ILE A 630 -8.10 17.32 -4.07
CA ILE A 630 -9.46 17.76 -4.39
C ILE A 630 -9.37 19.03 -5.23
N TYR A 631 -10.06 19.09 -6.36
CA TYR A 631 -10.10 20.29 -7.22
C TYR A 631 -11.54 20.72 -7.58
N PRO A 632 -11.96 21.97 -7.28
CA PRO A 632 -11.26 22.95 -6.44
C PRO A 632 -11.09 22.43 -5.00
N ALA A 633 -10.04 22.87 -4.31
CA ALA A 633 -9.72 22.39 -2.96
C ALA A 633 -10.83 22.64 -1.92
N ILE A 634 -11.71 23.60 -2.20
CA ILE A 634 -12.88 23.95 -1.39
C ILE A 634 -14.09 24.02 -2.34
N PRO A 635 -14.80 22.90 -2.56
CA PRO A 635 -15.97 22.88 -3.42
C PRO A 635 -17.13 23.68 -2.82
N THR A 636 -17.75 24.55 -3.59
CA THR A 636 -19.02 25.19 -3.19
C THR A 636 -20.17 24.15 -3.21
N ARG A 637 -21.13 24.25 -2.28
CA ARG A 637 -22.34 23.43 -2.25
C ARG A 637 -23.03 23.37 -3.64
N GLY A 638 -23.25 22.17 -4.16
CA GLY A 638 -23.86 21.92 -5.47
C GLY A 638 -22.93 22.11 -6.67
N ALA A 639 -21.67 22.52 -6.49
CA ALA A 639 -20.67 22.57 -7.55
C ALA A 639 -20.08 21.18 -7.82
N ARG A 640 -19.48 21.01 -9.01
CA ARG A 640 -18.67 19.82 -9.30
C ARG A 640 -17.28 19.95 -8.69
N PHE A 641 -16.77 18.85 -8.16
CA PHE A 641 -15.37 18.71 -7.77
C PHE A 641 -14.78 17.43 -8.37
N TYR A 642 -13.46 17.40 -8.44
CA TYR A 642 -12.67 16.28 -8.92
C TYR A 642 -11.81 15.75 -7.77
N LEU A 643 -11.79 14.42 -7.62
CA LEU A 643 -10.84 13.72 -6.76
C LEU A 643 -9.73 13.17 -7.67
N ASN A 644 -8.53 13.73 -7.54
CA ASN A 644 -7.37 13.41 -8.36
C ASN A 644 -6.33 12.66 -7.50
N PHE A 645 -5.87 11.52 -7.97
CA PHE A 645 -4.77 10.79 -7.34
C PHE A 645 -4.01 9.93 -8.35
N THR A 646 -2.76 9.63 -8.05
CA THR A 646 -1.99 8.63 -8.79
C THR A 646 -2.18 7.29 -8.08
N CYS A 647 -2.53 6.22 -8.79
CA CYS A 647 -2.40 4.86 -8.28
C CYS A 647 -1.11 4.25 -8.81
N MET A 648 -0.35 3.53 -7.99
CA MET A 648 0.85 2.79 -8.41
C MET A 648 0.74 1.33 -8.00
N ASN A 649 1.21 0.43 -8.86
CA ASN A 649 1.44 -0.96 -8.48
C ASN A 649 2.82 -1.07 -7.81
N GLY A 650 2.84 -1.23 -6.48
CA GLY A 650 4.03 -1.50 -5.68
C GLY A 650 4.55 -2.94 -5.76
N GLY A 651 3.71 -3.86 -6.27
CA GLY A 651 4.07 -5.26 -6.50
C GLY A 651 5.04 -5.45 -7.67
N THR A 652 5.52 -6.68 -7.87
CA THR A 652 6.46 -7.02 -8.96
C THR A 652 5.77 -7.47 -10.25
N TYR A 653 4.52 -7.94 -10.18
CA TYR A 653 3.76 -8.49 -11.30
C TYR A 653 2.63 -7.56 -11.77
N PRO A 654 2.17 -7.67 -13.03
CA PRO A 654 1.11 -6.79 -13.54
C PRO A 654 -0.23 -6.98 -12.83
N SER A 655 -0.92 -5.88 -12.52
CA SER A 655 -2.25 -5.95 -11.90
C SER A 655 -3.30 -6.54 -12.86
N PRO A 656 -4.34 -7.20 -12.34
CA PRO A 656 -5.55 -7.47 -13.11
C PRO A 656 -6.23 -6.16 -13.57
N GLY A 657 -7.20 -6.27 -14.47
CA GLY A 657 -8.08 -5.16 -14.83
C GLY A 657 -8.87 -4.71 -13.60
N THR A 658 -8.52 -3.56 -13.03
CA THR A 658 -8.99 -3.11 -11.71
C THR A 658 -10.11 -2.08 -11.86
N ILE A 659 -11.12 -2.14 -11.00
CA ILE A 659 -12.18 -1.15 -10.87
C ILE A 659 -11.89 -0.27 -9.64
N VAL A 660 -11.65 1.01 -9.88
CA VAL A 660 -11.76 2.03 -8.83
C VAL A 660 -13.24 2.28 -8.60
N ARG A 661 -13.79 1.87 -7.46
CA ARG A 661 -15.15 2.23 -7.06
C ARG A 661 -15.10 3.27 -5.96
N ALA A 662 -15.87 4.34 -6.10
CA ALA A 662 -15.93 5.41 -5.12
C ALA A 662 -17.36 5.84 -4.81
N TRP A 663 -17.65 6.01 -3.52
CA TRP A 663 -18.94 6.42 -2.98
C TRP A 663 -18.82 7.80 -2.33
N LEU A 664 -19.71 8.73 -2.68
CA LEU A 664 -19.90 9.96 -1.94
C LEU A 664 -20.96 9.74 -0.86
N TYR A 665 -20.61 10.05 0.37
CA TYR A 665 -21.50 10.10 1.52
C TYR A 665 -21.78 11.55 1.91
N ASP A 666 -23.05 11.84 2.22
CA ASP A 666 -23.49 13.11 2.78
C ASP A 666 -23.23 13.21 4.29
N SER A 667 -23.59 14.37 4.87
CA SER A 667 -23.42 14.68 6.29
C SER A 667 -24.30 13.85 7.24
N SER A 668 -25.25 13.05 6.72
CA SER A 668 -26.00 12.04 7.48
C SER A 668 -25.35 10.65 7.47
N GLY A 669 -24.27 10.47 6.69
CA GLY A 669 -23.63 9.18 6.47
C GLY A 669 -24.35 8.32 5.41
N ARG A 670 -25.20 8.91 4.59
CA ARG A 670 -25.90 8.22 3.49
C ARG A 670 -25.13 8.35 2.18
N VAL A 671 -25.06 7.27 1.40
CA VAL A 671 -24.56 7.31 0.02
C VAL A 671 -25.51 8.13 -0.85
N VAL A 672 -24.95 9.10 -1.56
CA VAL A 672 -25.66 10.04 -2.44
C VAL A 672 -25.21 9.98 -3.90
N ASP A 673 -23.97 9.54 -4.17
CA ASP A 673 -23.44 9.35 -5.52
C ASP A 673 -22.42 8.19 -5.53
N VAL A 674 -22.24 7.51 -6.67
CA VAL A 674 -21.33 6.38 -6.85
C VAL A 674 -20.70 6.42 -8.24
N THR A 675 -19.37 6.34 -8.32
CA THR A 675 -18.61 6.35 -9.58
C THR A 675 -17.65 5.16 -9.66
N ASP A 676 -17.71 4.45 -10.78
CA ASP A 676 -16.80 3.37 -11.15
C ASP A 676 -15.83 3.83 -12.24
N ARG A 677 -14.54 3.46 -12.13
CA ARG A 677 -13.51 3.73 -13.13
C ARG A 677 -12.58 2.54 -13.34
N TYR A 678 -12.60 1.98 -14.55
CA TYR A 678 -11.71 0.90 -14.95
C TYR A 678 -10.28 1.40 -15.18
N LEU A 679 -9.30 0.64 -14.69
CA LEU A 679 -7.86 0.81 -14.94
C LEU A 679 -7.36 -0.26 -15.94
N PRO A 680 -6.37 0.07 -16.78
CA PRO A 680 -5.60 -0.95 -17.49
C PRO A 680 -4.77 -1.78 -16.50
N SER A 681 -4.27 -2.93 -16.94
CA SER A 681 -3.22 -3.66 -16.21
C SER A 681 -1.97 -2.79 -16.09
N LEU A 682 -1.50 -2.57 -14.86
CA LEU A 682 -0.28 -1.79 -14.54
C LEU A 682 0.83 -2.77 -14.16
N ARG A 683 1.99 -2.70 -14.81
CA ARG A 683 3.17 -3.51 -14.44
C ARG A 683 3.71 -3.09 -13.07
N GLY A 684 4.54 -3.92 -12.45
CA GLY A 684 5.22 -3.55 -11.21
C GLY A 684 6.04 -2.27 -11.38
N GLY A 685 5.79 -1.28 -10.52
CA GLY A 685 6.36 0.07 -10.59
C GLY A 685 5.71 1.03 -11.61
N GLU A 686 4.66 0.61 -12.34
CA GLU A 686 3.88 1.54 -13.19
C GLU A 686 2.80 2.28 -12.37
N SER A 687 2.55 3.52 -12.79
CA SER A 687 1.62 4.45 -12.14
C SER A 687 0.58 5.00 -13.12
N TYR A 688 -0.67 5.16 -12.67
CA TYR A 688 -1.79 5.65 -13.48
C TYR A 688 -2.56 6.76 -12.76
N ASN A 689 -2.76 7.89 -13.44
CA ASN A 689 -3.46 9.04 -12.89
C ASN A 689 -4.98 8.85 -13.01
N ILE A 690 -5.66 8.94 -11.87
CA ILE A 690 -7.11 8.79 -11.74
C ILE A 690 -7.72 10.16 -11.45
N SER A 691 -8.83 10.46 -12.12
CA SER A 691 -9.67 11.62 -11.83
C SER A 691 -11.12 11.14 -11.81
N LEU A 692 -11.74 11.22 -10.64
CA LEU A 692 -13.16 10.94 -10.43
C LEU A 692 -13.88 12.28 -10.24
N TYR A 693 -15.12 12.43 -10.69
CA TYR A 693 -15.90 13.65 -10.46
C TYR A 693 -17.14 13.36 -9.63
N PHE A 694 -17.55 14.35 -8.84
CA PHE A 694 -18.71 14.29 -7.95
C PHE A 694 -19.38 15.67 -7.86
N VAL A 695 -20.56 15.74 -7.25
CA VAL A 695 -21.24 17.01 -6.90
C VAL A 695 -21.23 17.18 -5.38
N ALA A 696 -20.76 18.33 -4.90
CA ALA A 696 -20.62 18.58 -3.47
C ALA A 696 -21.98 18.74 -2.76
N THR A 697 -22.19 18.02 -1.66
CA THR A 697 -23.40 18.07 -0.82
C THR A 697 -23.25 19.00 0.38
N GLU A 698 -24.33 19.17 1.14
CA GLU A 698 -24.46 20.10 2.27
C GLU A 698 -23.62 19.66 3.50
N GLY A 699 -22.71 20.53 3.94
CA GLY A 699 -21.85 20.30 5.10
C GLY A 699 -20.70 19.32 4.84
N LEU A 700 -20.55 18.34 5.73
CA LEU A 700 -19.47 17.36 5.66
C LEU A 700 -19.74 16.32 4.55
N ASN A 701 -18.81 16.24 3.60
CA ASN A 701 -18.77 15.25 2.54
C ASN A 701 -17.68 14.23 2.88
N ARG A 702 -17.95 12.93 2.70
CA ARG A 702 -16.93 11.86 2.73
C ARG A 702 -16.93 11.15 1.39
N VAL A 703 -15.80 11.14 0.68
CA VAL A 703 -15.61 10.21 -0.44
C VAL A 703 -14.83 9.02 0.08
N GLU A 704 -15.35 7.81 -0.14
CA GLU A 704 -14.67 6.56 0.14
C GLU A 704 -14.32 5.88 -1.17
N VAL A 705 -13.08 5.39 -1.30
CA VAL A 705 -12.53 4.80 -2.52
C VAL A 705 -12.01 3.40 -2.22
N VAL A 706 -12.36 2.43 -3.07
CA VAL A 706 -11.85 1.06 -3.05
C VAL A 706 -11.26 0.72 -4.42
N LEU A 707 -10.09 0.09 -4.41
CA LEU A 707 -9.43 -0.48 -5.58
C LEU A 707 -9.74 -1.99 -5.62
N ASP A 708 -10.77 -2.36 -6.39
CA ASP A 708 -11.28 -3.73 -6.51
C ASP A 708 -10.72 -4.41 -7.78
N TYR A 709 -9.99 -5.52 -7.60
CA TYR A 709 -9.39 -6.30 -8.68
C TYR A 709 -9.89 -7.75 -8.75
N THR A 710 -10.93 -8.09 -7.97
CA THR A 710 -11.43 -9.46 -7.78
C THR A 710 -12.95 -9.60 -7.83
N GLY A 711 -13.72 -8.52 -7.62
CA GLY A 711 -15.17 -8.56 -7.43
C GLY A 711 -15.61 -9.01 -6.03
N GLU A 712 -14.73 -9.73 -5.33
CA GLU A 712 -14.79 -9.94 -3.88
C GLU A 712 -13.93 -8.90 -3.16
N VAL A 713 -14.54 -8.14 -2.24
CA VAL A 713 -13.84 -7.14 -1.42
C VAL A 713 -13.11 -7.84 -0.28
N LEU A 714 -11.94 -8.39 -0.57
CA LEU A 714 -11.04 -8.95 0.43
C LEU A 714 -10.41 -7.84 1.28
N GLU A 715 -11.09 -7.49 2.38
CA GLU A 715 -10.49 -6.65 3.42
C GLU A 715 -9.37 -7.41 4.13
N SER A 716 -8.12 -6.99 3.90
CA SER A 716 -6.97 -7.40 4.70
C SER A 716 -6.24 -6.15 5.18
N SER A 717 -5.72 -6.17 6.41
CA SER A 717 -5.02 -5.02 7.01
C SER A 717 -3.62 -4.77 6.43
N GLU A 718 -3.26 -5.50 5.37
CA GLU A 718 -1.93 -5.47 4.73
C GLU A 718 -1.93 -4.81 3.35
N VAL A 719 -3.10 -4.64 2.71
CA VAL A 719 -3.23 -3.98 1.40
C VAL A 719 -3.95 -2.64 1.58
N ASN A 720 -3.30 -1.57 1.11
CA ASN A 720 -3.73 -0.17 1.21
C ASN A 720 -4.84 0.22 0.20
N ASN A 721 -5.64 -0.75 -0.26
CA ASN A 721 -6.58 -0.62 -1.38
C ASN A 721 -7.86 0.17 -1.07
N ARG A 722 -8.15 0.48 0.19
CA ARG A 722 -9.27 1.33 0.64
C ARG A 722 -8.73 2.60 1.32
N PHE A 723 -9.21 3.76 0.89
CA PHE A 723 -9.00 5.03 1.60
C PHE A 723 -10.27 5.88 1.61
N ASN A 724 -10.32 6.89 2.47
CA ASN A 724 -11.37 7.90 2.45
C ASN A 724 -10.77 9.30 2.54
N ILE A 725 -11.51 10.27 2.00
CA ILE A 725 -11.25 11.69 2.16
C ILE A 725 -12.48 12.36 2.75
N THR A 726 -12.27 13.37 3.59
CA THR A 726 -13.35 14.16 4.20
C THR A 726 -13.08 15.63 3.99
N PHE A 727 -14.10 16.38 3.58
CA PHE A 727 -14.02 17.82 3.37
C PHE A 727 -15.38 18.45 3.65
N ARG A 728 -15.40 19.76 3.92
CA ARG A 728 -16.64 20.55 3.96
C ARG A 728 -16.79 21.29 2.64
N ALA A 729 -18.01 21.27 2.10
CA ALA A 729 -18.36 22.11 0.98
C ALA A 729 -18.78 23.48 1.50
N ASN A 730 -18.25 24.57 0.91
CA ASN A 730 -18.58 25.95 1.30
C ASN A 730 -20.03 26.30 0.91
N GLU A 731 -20.79 26.80 1.87
CA GLU A 731 -22.08 27.45 1.69
C GLU A 731 -21.93 28.98 1.47
N PRO A 732 -22.06 29.48 0.23
CA PRO A 732 -21.54 30.80 -0.13
C PRO A 732 -22.25 31.94 0.60
N VAL A 733 -21.43 32.86 1.16
CA VAL A 733 -21.84 34.04 1.91
C VAL A 733 -22.86 34.90 1.15
N ARG A 734 -23.78 35.55 1.88
CA ARG A 734 -24.82 36.43 1.32
C ARG A 734 -24.97 37.70 2.14
N ILE A 735 -25.21 38.82 1.45
CA ILE A 735 -25.60 40.10 2.08
C ILE A 735 -27.08 40.35 1.78
N GLY A 736 -27.86 40.63 2.81
CA GLY A 736 -29.26 41.04 2.74
C GLY A 736 -29.44 42.55 2.46
N GLY A 737 -30.64 43.06 2.69
CA GLY A 737 -30.97 44.46 2.42
C GLY A 737 -30.37 45.43 3.45
N ILE A 738 -29.16 45.94 3.19
CA ILE A 738 -28.61 47.09 3.93
C ILE A 738 -29.48 48.33 3.62
N PRO A 739 -30.05 49.02 4.63
CA PRO A 739 -30.90 50.17 4.41
C PRO A 739 -30.10 51.40 3.95
N SER A 740 -30.71 52.21 3.09
CA SER A 740 -30.14 53.49 2.65
C SER A 740 -29.87 54.42 3.84
N GLN A 741 -28.74 55.12 3.82
CA GLN A 741 -28.33 56.04 4.88
C GLN A 741 -28.59 57.50 4.52
N VAL A 742 -28.71 58.35 5.54
CA VAL A 742 -28.83 59.79 5.40
C VAL A 742 -27.93 60.46 6.44
N LEU A 743 -27.03 61.32 5.98
CA LEU A 743 -26.12 62.10 6.82
C LEU A 743 -25.97 63.53 6.28
N TRP A 744 -25.15 64.33 6.95
CA TRP A 744 -24.77 65.68 6.54
C TRP A 744 -23.31 65.65 6.11
N GLU A 745 -22.87 66.61 5.29
CA GLU A 745 -21.43 66.73 4.98
C GLU A 745 -20.61 67.12 6.22
N ASP A 746 -19.30 66.95 6.11
CA ASP A 746 -18.28 67.10 7.16
C ASP A 746 -18.49 66.25 8.44
N THR A 747 -19.57 65.47 8.49
CA THR A 747 -20.03 64.74 9.67
C THR A 747 -19.95 63.23 9.41
N PRO A 748 -18.96 62.50 9.98
CA PRO A 748 -18.91 61.05 9.94
C PRO A 748 -20.20 60.41 10.47
N LEU A 749 -20.62 59.29 9.89
CA LEU A 749 -21.81 58.56 10.34
C LEU A 749 -21.68 58.17 11.83
N SER A 750 -20.48 57.83 12.31
CA SER A 750 -20.16 57.56 13.72
C SER A 750 -20.43 58.70 14.71
N GLU A 751 -20.53 59.97 14.26
CA GLU A 751 -20.86 61.10 15.15
C GLU A 751 -22.38 61.31 15.32
N VAL A 752 -23.18 60.86 14.34
CA VAL A 752 -24.65 61.05 14.31
C VAL A 752 -25.44 59.76 14.53
N ALA A 753 -24.82 58.60 14.35
CA ALA A 753 -25.41 57.27 14.51
C ALA A 753 -24.34 56.25 14.94
N SER A 754 -24.76 55.01 15.22
CA SER A 754 -23.81 53.90 15.31
C SER A 754 -23.39 53.46 13.90
N PRO A 755 -22.09 53.16 13.66
CA PRO A 755 -21.63 52.55 12.41
C PRO A 755 -22.42 51.30 12.03
N ILE A 756 -22.53 51.04 10.72
CA ILE A 756 -23.36 49.96 10.18
C ILE A 756 -22.71 48.62 10.51
N ASN A 757 -23.27 47.87 11.46
CA ASN A 757 -22.83 46.51 11.73
C ASN A 757 -23.21 45.60 10.54
N LEU A 758 -22.23 45.25 9.70
CA LEU A 758 -22.46 44.46 8.49
C LEU A 758 -22.86 43.02 8.82
N SER A 759 -22.40 42.47 9.95
CA SER A 759 -22.74 41.12 10.41
C SER A 759 -24.23 40.92 10.69
N LEU A 760 -25.00 41.98 10.96
CA LEU A 760 -26.47 41.91 11.07
C LEU A 760 -27.17 41.73 9.72
N TYR A 761 -26.49 42.04 8.61
CA TYR A 761 -27.02 41.93 7.26
C TYR A 761 -26.44 40.74 6.49
N THR A 762 -25.41 40.06 7.01
CA THR A 762 -24.81 38.91 6.34
C THR A 762 -25.25 37.57 6.91
N LEU A 763 -25.49 36.62 6.01
CA LEU A 763 -25.63 35.21 6.35
C LEU A 763 -24.55 34.40 5.63
N ASP A 764 -23.67 33.83 6.43
CA ASP A 764 -22.79 32.72 6.10
C ASP A 764 -23.34 31.49 6.87
N PRO A 765 -23.78 30.42 6.18
CA PRO A 765 -24.36 29.24 6.83
C PRO A 765 -23.36 28.31 7.55
N ASP A 766 -22.06 28.34 7.24
CA ASP A 766 -21.10 27.33 7.74
C ASP A 766 -19.78 27.87 8.34
N SER A 767 -19.43 29.13 8.07
CA SER A 767 -18.23 29.81 8.56
C SER A 767 -16.92 29.12 8.16
N TYR A 768 -16.85 28.60 6.93
CA TYR A 768 -15.73 27.83 6.39
C TYR A 768 -15.41 28.21 4.92
N PRO A 769 -14.15 28.46 4.55
CA PRO A 769 -12.92 28.18 5.29
C PRO A 769 -12.45 29.26 6.28
N GLU A 770 -12.72 30.53 6.00
CA GLU A 770 -12.25 31.68 6.79
C GLU A 770 -13.44 32.53 7.26
N PRO A 771 -13.29 33.31 8.35
CA PRO A 771 -14.35 34.21 8.81
C PRO A 771 -14.68 35.27 7.75
N VAL A 772 -15.96 35.66 7.64
CA VAL A 772 -16.40 36.65 6.66
C VAL A 772 -15.64 37.98 6.83
N HIS A 773 -14.86 38.32 5.80
CA HIS A 773 -14.15 39.59 5.68
C HIS A 773 -14.95 40.57 4.80
N PHE A 774 -14.88 41.85 5.17
CA PHE A 774 -15.63 42.93 4.52
C PHE A 774 -14.71 43.96 3.84
N THR A 775 -15.14 44.43 2.68
CA THR A 775 -14.61 45.63 2.02
C THR A 775 -15.76 46.53 1.58
N ALA A 776 -15.54 47.84 1.54
CA ALA A 776 -16.53 48.82 1.13
C ALA A 776 -15.91 49.94 0.29
N THR A 777 -16.63 50.42 -0.73
CA THR A 777 -16.19 51.47 -1.65
C THR A 777 -17.37 52.34 -2.10
N SER A 778 -17.19 53.66 -2.09
CA SER A 778 -18.00 54.59 -2.89
C SER A 778 -17.72 54.41 -4.38
N GLU A 779 -18.71 54.67 -5.25
CA GLU A 779 -18.54 54.65 -6.70
C GLU A 779 -17.99 55.95 -7.29
N SER A 780 -18.30 57.12 -6.71
CA SER A 780 -17.72 58.41 -7.13
C SER A 780 -16.41 58.77 -6.41
N GLY A 781 -16.22 58.24 -5.20
CA GLY A 781 -15.18 58.67 -4.25
C GLY A 781 -15.63 59.75 -3.25
N GLY A 782 -16.87 60.27 -3.35
CA GLY A 782 -17.39 61.31 -2.44
C GLY A 782 -17.64 60.86 -1.00
N ILE A 783 -17.55 59.55 -0.71
CA ILE A 783 -17.62 59.00 0.66
C ILE A 783 -16.49 58.00 0.88
N ALA A 784 -15.61 58.28 1.82
CA ALA A 784 -14.66 57.30 2.35
C ALA A 784 -15.41 56.28 3.22
N CYS A 785 -15.10 55.00 3.00
CA CYS A 785 -15.75 53.87 3.65
C CYS A 785 -14.71 53.13 4.51
N GLU A 786 -14.87 53.14 5.84
CA GLU A 786 -13.93 52.48 6.76
C GLU A 786 -14.57 51.27 7.45
N ILE A 787 -13.84 50.16 7.54
CA ILE A 787 -14.28 48.94 8.22
C ILE A 787 -13.59 48.83 9.58
N VAL A 788 -14.28 49.30 10.62
CA VAL A 788 -13.84 49.29 12.02
C VAL A 788 -14.14 47.92 12.65
N ASP A 789 -13.23 47.45 13.52
CA ASP A 789 -13.27 46.13 14.18
C ASP A 789 -13.60 44.96 13.23
N GLY A 790 -13.23 45.09 11.96
CA GLY A 790 -13.43 44.10 10.90
C GLY A 790 -14.86 43.92 10.38
N HIS A 791 -15.88 44.59 10.95
CA HIS A 791 -17.29 44.37 10.57
C HIS A 791 -18.26 45.55 10.78
N PHE A 792 -17.81 46.67 11.33
CA PHE A 792 -18.59 47.92 11.39
C PHE A 792 -18.18 48.85 10.24
N LEU A 793 -19.10 49.17 9.35
CA LEU A 793 -18.88 50.15 8.28
C LEU A 793 -19.23 51.55 8.77
N ASP A 794 -18.22 52.42 8.86
CA ASP A 794 -18.40 53.86 9.01
C ASP A 794 -18.32 54.57 7.65
N LEU A 795 -19.04 55.68 7.52
CA LEU A 795 -19.19 56.46 6.29
C LEU A 795 -18.80 57.91 6.56
N ILE A 796 -17.73 58.35 5.90
CA ILE A 796 -17.12 59.67 6.09
C ILE A 796 -17.25 60.42 4.75
N PRO A 797 -18.05 61.50 4.65
CA PRO A 797 -18.05 62.38 3.48
C PRO A 797 -16.65 62.87 3.14
N ALA A 798 -16.43 63.18 1.87
CA ALA A 798 -15.42 64.18 1.54
C ALA A 798 -15.88 65.57 2.01
N GLU A 799 -14.90 66.43 2.32
CA GLU A 799 -15.06 67.89 2.49
C GLU A 799 -15.85 68.45 1.28
N ASP A 800 -16.83 69.33 1.54
CA ASP A 800 -17.74 69.94 0.55
C ASP A 800 -18.67 68.96 -0.24
N PHE A 801 -18.87 67.70 0.20
CA PHE A 801 -19.64 66.70 -0.58
C PHE A 801 -21.11 66.51 -0.14
N TYR A 802 -22.04 67.12 -0.88
CA TYR A 802 -23.47 66.85 -0.82
C TYR A 802 -24.01 66.09 -2.04
N GLY A 803 -24.98 65.19 -1.85
CA GLY A 803 -25.66 64.48 -2.94
C GLY A 803 -26.07 63.03 -2.63
N ASN A 804 -26.51 62.31 -3.66
CA ASN A 804 -26.74 60.86 -3.58
C ASN A 804 -25.51 60.10 -4.09
N GLU A 805 -24.96 59.24 -3.24
CA GLU A 805 -23.83 58.36 -3.52
C GLU A 805 -24.25 56.89 -3.45
N ARG A 806 -23.49 55.98 -4.08
CA ARG A 806 -23.71 54.53 -3.99
C ARG A 806 -22.50 53.84 -3.36
N VAL A 807 -22.73 53.19 -2.22
CA VAL A 807 -21.70 52.41 -1.53
C VAL A 807 -21.87 50.93 -1.88
N ARG A 808 -20.81 50.36 -2.45
CA ARG A 808 -20.64 48.94 -2.70
C ARG A 808 -19.98 48.29 -1.50
N VAL A 809 -20.60 47.24 -0.95
CA VAL A 809 -20.03 46.40 0.10
C VAL A 809 -19.85 44.99 -0.45
N THR A 810 -18.66 44.43 -0.28
CA THR A 810 -18.33 43.06 -0.67
C THR A 810 -17.93 42.27 0.56
N ALA A 811 -18.55 41.11 0.75
CA ALA A 811 -18.27 40.14 1.80
C ALA A 811 -17.63 38.89 1.18
N SER A 812 -16.64 38.31 1.85
CA SER A 812 -15.98 37.07 1.40
C SER A 812 -15.63 36.15 2.56
N ASP A 813 -15.85 34.85 2.39
CA ASP A 813 -15.44 33.75 3.26
C ASP A 813 -14.06 33.15 2.87
N GLY A 814 -13.35 33.79 1.91
CA GLY A 814 -12.07 33.33 1.36
C GLY A 814 -12.20 32.31 0.21
N ALA A 815 -13.37 31.69 0.01
CA ALA A 815 -13.66 30.78 -1.10
C ALA A 815 -14.86 31.21 -1.97
N SER A 816 -15.67 32.16 -1.51
CA SER A 816 -16.73 32.84 -2.26
C SER A 816 -16.78 34.34 -1.97
N GLU A 817 -17.45 35.12 -2.83
CA GLU A 817 -17.67 36.55 -2.66
C GLU A 817 -19.14 36.91 -2.96
N TYR A 818 -19.71 37.82 -2.17
CA TYR A 818 -21.02 38.42 -2.45
C TYR A 818 -20.95 39.95 -2.32
N THR A 819 -21.54 40.65 -3.28
CA THR A 819 -21.51 42.12 -3.35
C THR A 819 -22.93 42.70 -3.31
N TYR A 820 -23.14 43.67 -2.43
CA TYR A 820 -24.36 44.46 -2.31
C TYR A 820 -24.08 45.94 -2.55
N ILE A 821 -25.08 46.71 -2.98
CA ILE A 821 -24.98 48.16 -3.20
C ILE A 821 -26.18 48.84 -2.54
N PHE A 822 -25.92 49.83 -1.70
CA PHE A 822 -26.94 50.68 -1.08
C PHE A 822 -26.67 52.17 -1.38
N THR A 823 -27.71 53.00 -1.24
CA THR A 823 -27.61 54.44 -1.51
C THR A 823 -27.38 55.21 -0.22
N VAL A 824 -26.56 56.26 -0.29
CA VAL A 824 -26.30 57.19 0.79
C VAL A 824 -26.68 58.60 0.32
N LEU A 825 -27.48 59.32 1.11
CA LEU A 825 -27.80 60.73 0.85
C LEU A 825 -27.01 61.59 1.84
N VAL A 826 -26.06 62.35 1.33
CA VAL A 826 -25.36 63.41 2.08
C VAL A 826 -26.06 64.73 1.80
N LYS A 827 -26.27 65.53 2.85
CA LYS A 827 -26.94 66.83 2.79
C LYS A 827 -25.97 67.97 3.05
N GLY A 828 -26.16 69.05 2.30
CA GLY A 828 -25.37 70.27 2.46
C GLY A 828 -25.53 70.93 3.83
N VAL A 829 -24.46 71.59 4.27
CA VAL A 829 -24.36 72.49 5.43
C VAL A 829 -24.28 73.92 4.87
N ASN A 830 -23.40 74.80 5.35
CA ASN A 830 -23.20 76.18 4.85
C ASN A 830 -21.89 76.74 5.42
N ASP A 831 -20.89 76.92 4.57
CA ASP A 831 -19.57 77.41 4.95
C ASP A 831 -19.43 78.94 4.99
N PRO A 832 -18.32 79.50 5.52
CA PRO A 832 -18.05 80.94 5.52
C PRO A 832 -17.24 81.41 4.29
N PRO A 833 -17.45 82.65 3.80
CA PRO A 833 -16.68 83.19 2.68
C PRO A 833 -15.16 83.23 2.96
N SER A 834 -14.33 82.77 2.04
CA SER A 834 -12.87 82.74 2.19
C SER A 834 -12.19 84.05 1.74
N LEU A 835 -11.31 84.58 2.58
CA LEU A 835 -10.50 85.79 2.37
C LEU A 835 -9.06 85.60 2.87
N SER A 836 -8.12 86.36 2.31
CA SER A 836 -6.78 86.53 2.88
C SER A 836 -6.81 87.46 4.10
N GLU A 837 -6.18 87.06 5.22
CA GLU A 837 -6.16 87.82 6.50
C GLU A 837 -5.69 89.28 6.34
N PHE A 838 -4.69 89.52 5.48
CA PHE A 838 -4.14 90.85 5.19
C PHE A 838 -4.19 91.18 3.69
N ILE A 839 -4.57 92.42 3.37
CA ILE A 839 -4.60 92.97 2.01
C ILE A 839 -3.69 94.20 1.98
N ASN A 840 -2.47 94.03 1.48
CA ASN A 840 -1.44 95.09 1.48
C ASN A 840 -1.55 95.97 0.24
N ILE A 841 -1.59 97.29 0.45
CA ILE A 841 -1.87 98.31 -0.56
C ILE A 841 -0.85 99.45 -0.41
N THR A 842 -0.05 99.75 -1.43
CA THR A 842 0.90 100.88 -1.44
C THR A 842 0.58 101.87 -2.56
N THR A 843 0.58 103.17 -2.26
CA THR A 843 0.50 104.25 -3.26
C THR A 843 1.22 105.53 -2.80
N VAL A 844 0.95 106.66 -3.46
CA VAL A 844 1.50 107.99 -3.16
C VAL A 844 0.37 109.01 -2.96
N GLN A 845 0.65 110.05 -2.18
CA GLN A 845 -0.22 111.21 -1.94
C GLN A 845 -0.76 111.80 -3.26
N GLY A 846 -2.04 112.22 -3.25
CA GLY A 846 -2.72 112.81 -4.40
C GLY A 846 -3.04 111.87 -5.57
N ARG A 847 -2.61 110.60 -5.55
CA ARG A 847 -2.75 109.68 -6.69
C ARG A 847 -3.97 108.77 -6.58
N TYR A 848 -4.92 108.93 -7.50
CA TYR A 848 -5.99 107.96 -7.72
C TYR A 848 -5.44 106.58 -8.08
N THR A 849 -5.81 105.57 -7.30
CA THR A 849 -5.28 104.20 -7.40
C THR A 849 -6.40 103.17 -7.19
N VAL A 850 -6.27 102.01 -7.82
CA VAL A 850 -7.31 100.95 -7.86
C VAL A 850 -6.67 99.59 -7.59
N PHE A 851 -7.34 98.76 -6.79
CA PHE A 851 -6.89 97.44 -6.33
C PHE A 851 -8.05 96.44 -6.42
N ASN A 852 -7.75 95.16 -6.66
CA ASN A 852 -8.76 94.10 -6.71
C ASN A 852 -8.47 93.05 -5.62
N VAL A 853 -9.51 92.53 -4.99
CA VAL A 853 -9.50 91.53 -3.93
C VAL A 853 -10.36 90.35 -4.38
N THR A 854 -9.83 89.13 -4.33
CA THR A 854 -10.57 87.92 -4.67
C THR A 854 -11.21 87.31 -3.43
N VAL A 855 -12.45 86.83 -3.56
CA VAL A 855 -13.24 86.18 -2.52
C VAL A 855 -13.88 84.93 -3.12
N LYS A 856 -13.97 83.84 -2.36
CA LYS A 856 -14.66 82.61 -2.79
C LYS A 856 -15.50 82.04 -1.66
N ASP A 857 -16.58 81.38 -2.02
CA ASP A 857 -17.52 80.74 -1.12
C ASP A 857 -17.93 79.40 -1.79
N PRO A 858 -18.04 78.27 -1.07
CA PRO A 858 -18.45 76.99 -1.66
C PRO A 858 -19.95 77.00 -2.04
N ASP A 859 -20.79 77.51 -1.15
CA ASP A 859 -22.25 77.32 -1.17
C ASP A 859 -23.01 78.50 -1.76
N SER A 860 -22.57 79.73 -1.45
CA SER A 860 -23.30 80.95 -1.79
C SER A 860 -22.79 81.60 -3.08
N GLU A 861 -23.73 81.90 -3.97
CA GLU A 861 -23.46 82.69 -5.19
C GLU A 861 -23.53 84.21 -4.92
N GLU A 862 -24.11 84.64 -3.81
CA GLU A 862 -24.42 86.05 -3.50
C GLU A 862 -23.63 86.54 -2.28
N LEU A 863 -22.59 87.36 -2.51
CA LEU A 863 -21.71 87.88 -1.46
C LEU A 863 -21.86 89.39 -1.25
N GLU A 864 -22.13 89.81 -0.02
CA GLU A 864 -22.14 91.22 0.41
C GLU A 864 -20.80 91.66 1.01
N ALA A 865 -20.30 92.84 0.62
CA ALA A 865 -19.02 93.37 1.11
C ALA A 865 -19.19 94.72 1.83
N ILE A 866 -18.48 94.90 2.95
CA ILE A 866 -18.44 96.12 3.75
C ILE A 866 -16.99 96.54 3.98
N VAL A 867 -16.57 97.66 3.37
CA VAL A 867 -15.24 98.25 3.58
C VAL A 867 -15.35 99.43 4.56
N LYS A 868 -14.58 99.38 5.65
CA LYS A 868 -14.49 100.43 6.67
C LYS A 868 -13.18 101.19 6.50
N GLY A 869 -13.18 102.18 5.62
CA GLY A 869 -12.03 103.06 5.34
C GLY A 869 -12.32 104.08 4.23
N PRO A 870 -11.33 104.90 3.83
CA PRO A 870 -11.44 105.93 2.78
C PRO A 870 -11.51 105.37 1.34
N PHE A 871 -11.82 104.10 1.18
CA PHE A 871 -11.97 103.45 -0.12
C PHE A 871 -13.41 103.54 -0.60
N ASN A 872 -13.59 103.89 -1.88
CA ASN A 872 -14.79 103.48 -2.60
C ASN A 872 -14.62 102.01 -3.01
N TYR A 873 -15.73 101.30 -3.25
CA TYR A 873 -15.66 99.90 -3.68
C TYR A 873 -16.86 99.48 -4.53
N ARG A 874 -16.67 98.39 -5.29
CA ARG A 874 -17.71 97.69 -6.06
C ARG A 874 -17.27 96.26 -6.40
N TRP A 875 -18.22 95.34 -6.54
CA TRP A 875 -17.94 94.09 -7.26
C TRP A 875 -17.73 94.40 -8.76
N VAL A 876 -16.75 93.73 -9.38
CA VAL A 876 -16.48 93.83 -10.83
C VAL A 876 -17.00 92.60 -11.57
N GLU A 877 -16.84 91.44 -10.96
CA GLU A 877 -17.36 90.13 -11.37
C GLU A 877 -17.51 89.25 -10.11
N ARG A 878 -18.11 88.05 -10.24
CA ARG A 878 -18.35 87.15 -9.09
C ARG A 878 -17.03 86.83 -8.38
N GLY A 879 -16.98 87.08 -7.08
CA GLY A 879 -15.77 86.86 -6.28
C GLY A 879 -14.63 87.85 -6.53
N LEU A 880 -14.84 88.98 -7.23
CA LEU A 880 -13.80 90.00 -7.42
C LEU A 880 -14.27 91.41 -7.00
N LEU A 881 -13.85 91.82 -5.81
CA LEU A 881 -14.14 93.12 -5.20
C LEU A 881 -13.06 94.14 -5.58
N GLN A 882 -13.44 95.26 -6.17
CA GLN A 882 -12.53 96.35 -6.52
C GLN A 882 -12.63 97.49 -5.51
N LEU A 883 -11.47 97.93 -5.01
CA LEU A 883 -11.27 99.05 -4.08
C LEU A 883 -10.56 100.20 -4.80
N ASN A 884 -10.95 101.45 -4.55
CA ASN A 884 -10.30 102.62 -5.15
C ASN A 884 -10.23 103.83 -4.22
N ILE A 885 -9.11 104.56 -4.28
CA ILE A 885 -8.75 105.65 -3.35
C ILE A 885 -7.87 106.70 -4.03
N THR A 886 -8.00 107.96 -3.59
CA THR A 886 -7.01 109.04 -3.77
C THR A 886 -6.67 109.57 -2.38
N PRO A 887 -5.51 109.23 -1.79
CA PRO A 887 -5.20 109.66 -0.43
C PRO A 887 -4.69 111.12 -0.39
N GLY A 888 -5.09 111.87 0.63
CA GLY A 888 -4.53 113.19 0.95
C GLY A 888 -3.34 113.10 1.90
N ASN A 889 -2.82 114.26 2.31
CA ASN A 889 -1.72 114.39 3.28
C ASN A 889 -2.11 113.77 4.64
N ASP A 890 -3.40 113.72 4.97
CA ASP A 890 -4.00 113.10 6.16
C ASP A 890 -3.84 111.57 6.25
N LEU A 891 -3.48 110.91 5.14
CA LEU A 891 -3.30 109.46 5.05
C LEU A 891 -1.84 109.03 4.79
N VAL A 892 -0.90 109.97 4.80
CA VAL A 892 0.54 109.70 4.62
C VAL A 892 1.08 108.81 5.76
N GLY A 893 1.95 107.86 5.41
CA GLY A 893 2.43 106.83 6.32
C GLY A 893 1.70 105.50 6.14
N VAL A 894 1.46 104.76 7.23
CA VAL A 894 0.77 103.47 7.20
C VAL A 894 -0.51 103.53 8.03
N SER A 895 -1.63 103.16 7.40
CA SER A 895 -2.97 103.12 8.00
C SER A 895 -3.60 101.73 7.87
N LEU A 896 -4.49 101.37 8.80
CA LEU A 896 -5.18 100.07 8.85
C LEU A 896 -6.69 100.26 8.72
N PHE A 897 -7.32 99.46 7.87
CA PHE A 897 -8.75 99.48 7.56
C PHE A 897 -9.30 98.05 7.52
N THR A 898 -10.63 97.88 7.56
CA THR A 898 -11.25 96.54 7.62
C THR A 898 -12.16 96.28 6.43
N LEU A 899 -12.01 95.10 5.81
CA LEU A 899 -12.99 94.51 4.90
C LEU A 899 -13.75 93.41 5.65
N VAL A 900 -15.06 93.38 5.50
CA VAL A 900 -15.92 92.26 5.89
C VAL A 900 -16.65 91.76 4.64
N VAL A 901 -16.76 90.44 4.46
CA VAL A 901 -17.63 89.83 3.45
C VAL A 901 -18.53 88.78 4.11
N SER A 902 -19.76 88.67 3.63
CA SER A 902 -20.79 87.73 4.08
C SER A 902 -21.50 87.09 2.89
N ASP A 903 -21.94 85.85 3.07
CA ASP A 903 -22.87 85.06 2.25
C ASP A 903 -24.35 85.29 2.62
N GLY A 904 -24.62 86.02 3.71
CA GLY A 904 -25.95 86.20 4.31
C GLY A 904 -26.20 85.39 5.59
N VAL A 905 -25.29 84.48 5.98
CA VAL A 905 -25.39 83.61 7.17
C VAL A 905 -24.16 83.78 8.06
N ASN A 906 -22.98 83.63 7.47
CA ASN A 906 -21.65 83.69 8.06
C ASN A 906 -20.91 84.98 7.64
N ASN A 907 -19.82 85.32 8.34
CA ASN A 907 -19.05 86.55 8.11
C ASN A 907 -17.55 86.29 8.21
N THR A 908 -16.77 86.76 7.23
CA THR A 908 -15.31 86.71 7.26
C THR A 908 -14.71 88.11 7.17
N THR A 909 -13.63 88.35 7.90
CA THR A 909 -13.01 89.68 8.06
C THR A 909 -11.54 89.68 7.67
N SER A 910 -11.10 90.75 7.00
CA SER A 910 -9.72 90.95 6.53
C SER A 910 -9.23 92.37 6.85
N THR A 911 -7.94 92.53 7.09
CA THR A 911 -7.31 93.84 7.37
C THR A 911 -6.61 94.38 6.13
N ILE A 912 -7.07 95.54 5.65
CA ILE A 912 -6.41 96.30 4.59
C ILE A 912 -5.31 97.15 5.22
N VAL A 913 -4.07 96.98 4.76
CA VAL A 913 -2.90 97.78 5.15
C VAL A 913 -2.60 98.77 4.03
N LEU A 914 -2.77 100.07 4.28
CA LEU A 914 -2.51 101.13 3.31
C LEU A 914 -1.22 101.87 3.65
N GLU A 915 -0.21 101.82 2.77
CA GLU A 915 1.00 102.65 2.79
C GLU A 915 0.86 103.79 1.76
N VAL A 916 0.97 105.04 2.20
CA VAL A 916 0.96 106.23 1.33
C VAL A 916 2.27 107.01 1.49
N LYS A 917 2.96 107.27 0.38
CA LYS A 917 4.23 108.00 0.36
C LYS A 917 4.03 109.48 0.10
N ASN A 918 4.76 110.30 0.85
CA ASN A 918 4.70 111.75 0.80
C ASN A 918 5.22 112.32 -0.53
N VAL A 919 4.73 113.51 -0.89
CA VAL A 919 5.13 114.32 -2.04
C VAL A 919 5.15 115.79 -1.59
N ASN A 920 6.27 116.47 -1.80
CA ASN A 920 6.52 117.82 -1.27
C ASN A 920 5.50 118.85 -1.78
N ASP A 921 4.79 119.49 -0.86
CA ASP A 921 3.99 120.69 -1.07
C ASP A 921 4.82 121.93 -0.64
N PRO A 922 4.62 123.13 -1.23
CA PRO A 922 5.39 124.32 -0.88
C PRO A 922 4.91 124.98 0.43
N PRO A 923 5.76 125.75 1.13
CA PRO A 923 5.37 126.53 2.29
C PRO A 923 4.35 127.62 1.94
N ARG A 924 3.59 128.07 2.95
CA ARG A 924 2.53 129.08 2.78
C ARG A 924 2.62 130.17 3.86
N ALA A 925 2.73 131.42 3.44
CA ALA A 925 2.82 132.59 4.31
C ALA A 925 1.65 133.57 4.05
N GLU A 926 0.92 133.94 5.09
CA GLU A 926 -0.20 134.88 5.00
C GLU A 926 0.13 136.24 5.62
N SER A 927 -0.21 137.31 4.89
CA SER A 927 0.10 138.68 5.31
C SER A 927 -0.86 139.21 6.38
N PRO A 928 -0.34 139.84 7.46
CA PRO A 928 -1.14 140.67 8.37
C PRO A 928 -1.68 141.95 7.71
N GLY A 929 -1.32 142.22 6.46
CA GLY A 929 -1.81 143.34 5.67
C GLY A 929 -1.14 144.66 6.02
N ARG A 930 -1.93 145.59 6.59
CA ARG A 930 -1.56 147.00 6.74
C ARG A 930 -1.29 147.36 8.20
N VAL A 931 -0.07 147.79 8.51
CA VAL A 931 0.39 148.09 9.88
C VAL A 931 0.87 149.54 9.98
N GLU A 932 0.36 150.29 10.95
CA GLU A 932 0.80 151.67 11.22
C GLU A 932 1.96 151.71 12.21
N VAL A 933 3.02 152.47 11.88
CA VAL A 933 4.29 152.47 12.63
C VAL A 933 4.90 153.89 12.70
N ARG A 934 5.89 154.10 13.58
CA ARG A 934 6.65 155.36 13.70
C ARG A 934 8.11 155.20 13.32
N ALA A 935 8.66 156.17 12.60
CA ALA A 935 10.08 156.20 12.24
C ALA A 935 10.95 156.33 13.50
N GLY A 936 11.81 155.35 13.73
CA GLY A 936 12.66 155.23 14.92
C GLY A 936 12.11 154.37 16.05
N GLU A 937 10.89 153.83 15.92
CA GLU A 937 10.30 152.86 16.85
C GLU A 937 10.72 151.42 16.48
N ARG A 938 10.85 150.53 17.47
CA ARG A 938 11.12 149.11 17.24
C ARG A 938 9.82 148.33 17.29
N VAL A 939 9.45 147.76 16.16
CA VAL A 939 8.14 147.15 15.92
C VAL A 939 8.22 145.62 15.95
N ARG A 940 7.06 145.00 16.19
CA ARG A 940 6.84 143.56 16.11
C ARG A 940 5.58 143.34 15.28
N ILE A 941 5.66 142.49 14.27
CA ILE A 941 4.58 142.20 13.33
C ILE A 941 4.44 140.68 13.22
N PRO A 942 3.38 140.07 13.76
CA PRO A 942 3.12 138.66 13.53
C PRO A 942 2.75 138.43 12.07
N ILE A 943 3.25 137.32 11.53
CA ILE A 943 2.84 136.71 10.26
C ILE A 943 2.25 135.34 10.57
N ASN A 944 1.42 134.79 9.70
CA ASN A 944 1.06 133.37 9.80
C ASN A 944 1.86 132.61 8.74
N ILE A 945 2.62 131.59 9.13
CA ILE A 945 3.36 130.77 8.19
C ILE A 945 3.36 129.32 8.64
N GLU A 946 3.07 128.43 7.70
CA GLU A 946 3.07 126.99 7.88
C GLU A 946 3.64 126.31 6.65
N ASP A 947 4.20 125.11 6.84
CA ASP A 947 4.62 124.22 5.76
C ASP A 947 3.72 122.97 5.79
N PRO A 948 3.09 122.57 4.68
CA PRO A 948 2.12 121.46 4.69
C PRO A 948 2.72 120.09 5.02
N ASP A 949 4.04 119.91 4.83
CA ASP A 949 4.78 118.70 5.19
C ASP A 949 5.50 118.84 6.55
N GLY A 950 5.55 120.07 7.09
CA GLY A 950 6.21 120.41 8.34
C GLY A 950 7.71 120.68 8.21
N ASP A 951 8.19 121.00 7.01
CA ASP A 951 9.61 121.20 6.75
C ASP A 951 10.17 122.53 7.35
N PRO A 952 11.45 122.57 7.77
CA PRO A 952 12.03 123.73 8.45
C PRO A 952 12.37 124.87 7.48
N LEU A 953 11.70 126.00 7.65
CA LEU A 953 11.79 127.13 6.73
C LEU A 953 12.94 128.12 7.02
N THR A 954 13.41 128.76 5.95
CA THR A 954 14.39 129.85 5.94
C THR A 954 13.78 131.12 5.34
N TRP A 955 14.35 132.30 5.61
CA TRP A 955 13.75 133.58 5.17
C TRP A 955 14.79 134.62 4.69
N GLU A 956 14.39 135.45 3.73
CA GLU A 956 15.13 136.63 3.26
C GLU A 956 14.20 137.84 3.04
N VAL A 957 14.73 139.07 3.10
CA VAL A 957 13.95 140.31 2.94
C VAL A 957 14.46 141.13 1.76
N ILE A 958 13.53 141.63 0.95
CA ILE A 958 13.80 142.42 -0.26
C ILE A 958 13.11 143.80 -0.21
N GLY A 959 13.32 144.63 -1.24
CA GLY A 959 12.74 145.97 -1.34
C GLY A 959 13.33 146.99 -0.35
N ASP A 960 12.52 147.99 0.01
CA ASP A 960 12.92 149.20 0.77
C ASP A 960 13.51 148.92 2.17
N PHE A 961 13.34 147.71 2.71
CA PHE A 961 13.81 147.32 4.05
C PHE A 961 15.03 146.39 4.04
N ARG A 962 15.57 146.02 2.87
CA ARG A 962 16.69 145.07 2.74
C ARG A 962 17.95 145.45 3.54
N ASP A 963 18.19 146.75 3.74
CA ASP A 963 19.34 147.26 4.50
C ASP A 963 19.11 147.36 6.03
N VAL A 964 17.95 146.94 6.54
CA VAL A 964 17.60 147.01 7.98
C VAL A 964 18.24 145.83 8.75
N LYS A 965 19.45 146.07 9.27
CA LYS A 965 20.32 145.03 9.87
C LYS A 965 19.92 144.52 11.26
N ASP A 966 18.89 145.09 11.90
CA ASP A 966 18.38 144.63 13.21
C ASP A 966 17.05 143.87 13.10
N MET A 967 16.68 143.50 11.87
CA MET A 967 15.50 142.73 11.53
C MET A 967 15.73 141.23 11.72
N VAL A 968 14.81 140.58 12.43
CA VAL A 968 14.75 139.12 12.60
C VAL A 968 13.32 138.64 12.41
N VAL A 969 13.14 137.38 11.99
CA VAL A 969 11.89 136.64 12.14
C VAL A 969 12.14 135.55 13.19
N GLU A 970 11.41 135.62 14.30
CA GLU A 970 11.48 134.69 15.44
C GLU A 970 10.05 134.35 15.87
N ASN A 971 9.70 133.07 15.98
CA ASN A 971 8.36 132.58 16.34
C ASN A 971 7.25 133.34 15.58
N ASP A 972 7.31 133.24 14.25
CA ASP A 972 6.33 133.79 13.30
C ASP A 972 6.08 135.29 13.48
N THR A 973 7.07 136.00 14.03
CA THR A 973 7.01 137.43 14.30
C THR A 973 8.23 138.13 13.70
N VAL A 974 7.98 139.08 12.80
CA VAL A 974 8.98 139.98 12.23
C VAL A 974 9.28 141.10 13.22
N ILE A 975 10.54 141.32 13.58
CA ILE A 975 10.96 142.24 14.64
C ILE A 975 12.12 143.11 14.12
N PHE A 976 11.91 144.42 13.98
CA PHE A 976 12.93 145.35 13.45
C PHE A 976 12.73 146.79 13.92
N THR A 977 13.76 147.65 13.79
CA THR A 977 13.63 149.09 14.07
C THR A 977 13.36 149.87 12.79
N VAL A 978 12.24 150.59 12.74
CA VAL A 978 11.86 151.39 11.55
C VAL A 978 12.89 152.52 11.34
N PRO A 979 13.54 152.64 10.17
CA PRO A 979 14.60 153.63 9.96
C PRO A 979 14.19 155.08 10.25
N ARG A 980 14.96 155.79 11.09
CA ARG A 980 14.72 157.21 11.40
C ARG A 980 14.83 158.05 10.13
N GLY A 981 13.72 158.64 9.70
CA GLY A 981 13.61 159.48 8.50
C GLY A 981 12.73 158.89 7.37
N MET A 982 12.37 157.60 7.42
CA MET A 982 11.32 157.06 6.55
C MET A 982 9.96 157.71 6.85
N LYS A 983 9.10 157.82 5.82
CA LYS A 983 7.76 158.42 5.94
C LYS A 983 6.83 158.00 4.80
N GLY A 984 5.53 157.97 5.11
CA GLY A 984 4.47 157.51 4.21
C GLY A 984 4.41 155.99 4.10
N ASN A 985 3.52 155.49 3.25
CA ASN A 985 3.36 154.05 3.02
C ASN A 985 4.64 153.46 2.41
N ARG A 986 4.96 152.21 2.79
CA ARG A 986 6.01 151.36 2.23
C ARG A 986 5.57 149.90 2.26
N ILE A 987 6.27 149.04 1.52
CA ILE A 987 6.02 147.60 1.54
C ILE A 987 7.29 146.90 2.03
N LEU A 988 7.13 146.05 3.02
CA LEU A 988 8.12 145.10 3.52
C LEU A 988 7.79 143.74 2.89
N VAL A 989 8.71 143.18 2.10
CA VAL A 989 8.50 141.91 1.39
C VAL A 989 9.50 140.88 1.91
N ILE A 990 8.98 139.78 2.44
CA ILE A 990 9.77 138.68 3.02
C ILE A 990 9.48 137.40 2.23
N ILE A 991 10.53 136.78 1.69
CA ILE A 991 10.43 135.49 1.01
C ILE A 991 10.79 134.40 2.02
N PHE A 992 9.96 133.37 2.09
CA PHE A 992 10.22 132.14 2.85
C PHE A 992 10.54 130.98 1.91
N ARG A 993 11.39 130.06 2.35
CA ARG A 993 11.98 129.00 1.53
C ARG A 993 12.18 127.71 2.33
N ASP A 994 11.68 126.60 1.79
CA ASP A 994 11.83 125.26 2.36
C ASP A 994 13.22 124.65 2.04
N PRO A 995 13.58 123.46 2.58
CA PRO A 995 14.83 122.77 2.26
C PRO A 995 14.92 122.30 0.79
N PHE A 996 13.77 122.15 0.12
CA PHE A 996 13.64 121.67 -1.26
C PHE A 996 13.64 122.81 -2.31
N ASN A 997 13.86 124.03 -1.83
CA ASN A 997 14.03 125.27 -2.56
C ASN A 997 12.75 125.85 -3.21
N ALA A 998 11.56 125.38 -2.81
CA ALA A 998 10.28 126.03 -3.06
C ALA A 998 10.09 127.24 -2.12
N THR A 999 9.20 128.17 -2.49
CA THR A 999 9.08 129.48 -1.84
C THR A 999 7.69 130.06 -1.90
N ASP A 1000 7.34 130.84 -0.87
CA ASP A 1000 6.22 131.79 -0.86
C ASP A 1000 6.68 133.15 -0.34
N GLU A 1001 5.97 134.23 -0.68
CA GLU A 1001 6.37 135.61 -0.33
C GLU A 1001 5.24 136.43 0.30
N VAL A 1002 5.56 137.14 1.38
CA VAL A 1002 4.60 137.94 2.15
C VAL A 1002 4.92 139.43 2.04
N GLU A 1003 3.99 140.19 1.46
CA GLU A 1003 4.03 141.66 1.39
C GLU A 1003 3.26 142.30 2.56
N ILE A 1004 3.87 143.23 3.29
CA ILE A 1004 3.28 143.93 4.45
C ILE A 1004 3.32 145.45 4.20
N GLU A 1005 2.15 146.12 4.17
CA GLU A 1005 2.08 147.57 3.95
C GLU A 1005 2.30 148.33 5.27
N LEU A 1006 3.40 149.07 5.37
CA LEU A 1006 3.83 149.83 6.53
C LEU A 1006 3.53 151.32 6.37
N VAL A 1007 2.70 151.88 7.23
CA VAL A 1007 2.31 153.30 7.22
C VAL A 1007 3.18 154.08 8.20
N ILE A 1008 4.23 154.74 7.69
CA ILE A 1008 5.28 155.31 8.54
C ILE A 1008 5.01 156.78 8.87
N SER A 1009 4.79 157.05 10.16
CA SER A 1009 4.62 158.40 10.75
C SER A 1009 5.91 158.92 11.42
N PRO A 1010 6.11 160.24 11.58
CA PRO A 1010 7.42 160.78 12.00
C PRO A 1010 7.76 160.59 13.49
N GLY A 1011 9.03 160.32 13.78
CA GLY A 1011 9.64 160.37 15.13
C GLY A 1011 10.98 161.11 15.12
N GLU A 1012 11.38 161.72 16.23
CA GLU A 1012 12.50 162.67 16.28
C GLU A 1012 13.89 162.01 16.51
N GLY A 1013 14.78 162.15 15.51
CA GLY A 1013 16.26 162.32 15.64
C GLY A 1013 17.16 161.25 16.30
N GLY A 1014 18.37 161.01 15.77
CA GLY A 1014 19.54 160.57 16.61
C GLY A 1014 20.21 159.18 16.42
N ILE A 1015 20.77 158.90 15.23
CA ILE A 1015 22.06 158.21 14.90
C ILE A 1015 23.11 157.92 16.03
N PRO A 1016 24.13 157.00 15.87
CA PRO A 1016 24.20 155.65 15.24
C PRO A 1016 25.23 154.58 15.83
N GLY A 1017 25.19 153.30 15.37
CA GLY A 1017 26.34 152.33 15.28
C GLY A 1017 26.60 151.29 16.43
N GLY A 1018 27.18 150.07 16.23
CA GLY A 1018 27.51 149.25 15.02
C GLY A 1018 28.45 148.01 15.21
N VAL A 1019 28.49 147.08 14.22
CA VAL A 1019 29.54 146.06 13.82
C VAL A 1019 29.71 144.65 14.54
N GLY A 1020 29.68 143.51 13.78
CA GLY A 1020 30.32 142.18 14.08
C GLY A 1020 29.51 140.87 13.76
N SER A 1021 30.02 139.60 13.88
CA SER A 1021 30.96 138.89 12.96
C SER A 1021 31.29 137.37 13.26
N LEU A 1022 31.25 136.44 12.23
CA LEU A 1022 31.97 135.12 12.06
C LEU A 1022 31.60 133.85 12.93
N SER A 1023 32.07 132.58 12.68
CA SER A 1023 32.01 131.60 11.53
C SER A 1023 32.65 130.19 11.84
N TRP A 1024 32.69 129.22 10.88
CA TRP A 1024 33.45 127.90 10.77
C TRP A 1024 32.86 126.57 11.40
N GLU A 1025 33.38 125.31 11.21
CA GLU A 1025 33.75 124.41 10.05
C GLU A 1025 34.36 123.01 10.53
N LEU A 1026 34.73 122.03 9.64
CA LEU A 1026 35.71 120.87 9.75
C LEU A 1026 35.33 119.52 10.52
N LEU A 1027 35.95 118.29 10.37
CA LEU A 1027 36.84 117.59 9.37
C LEU A 1027 37.19 116.06 9.64
N ILE A 1028 36.78 115.10 8.77
CA ILE A 1028 37.47 113.85 8.20
C ILE A 1028 38.05 112.70 9.12
N ILE A 1029 38.52 111.56 8.52
CA ILE A 1029 39.46 110.45 8.95
C ILE A 1029 38.79 109.07 9.30
N VAL A 1030 39.24 107.80 9.05
CA VAL A 1030 40.21 106.97 8.23
C VAL A 1030 39.75 105.46 8.36
N ILE A 1031 39.91 104.39 7.52
CA ILE A 1031 40.75 103.89 6.38
C ILE A 1031 41.83 102.79 6.77
N ILE A 1032 42.17 101.82 5.88
CA ILE A 1032 43.19 100.70 5.92
C ILE A 1032 42.68 99.26 6.32
N LEU A 1033 43.18 98.06 5.86
CA LEU A 1033 43.70 97.54 4.55
C LEU A 1033 44.03 95.97 4.51
N ILE A 1034 43.30 95.16 3.71
CA ILE A 1034 43.67 93.96 2.85
C ILE A 1034 44.43 92.69 3.34
N VAL A 1035 43.95 91.48 2.94
CA VAL A 1035 44.68 90.24 2.45
C VAL A 1035 43.69 89.05 2.13
N VAL A 1036 43.97 87.93 1.39
CA VAL A 1036 44.39 87.70 -0.04
C VAL A 1036 44.19 86.21 -0.52
N LEU A 1037 43.89 85.92 -1.82
CA LEU A 1037 43.85 84.58 -2.54
C LEU A 1037 42.78 83.54 -2.05
N VAL A 1038 42.40 82.35 -2.64
CA VAL A 1038 42.47 81.55 -3.93
C VAL A 1038 41.40 80.39 -3.80
N GLY A 1039 40.84 79.59 -4.76
CA GLY A 1039 40.90 79.25 -6.22
C GLY A 1039 39.82 78.13 -6.52
N VAL A 1040 39.79 77.19 -7.50
CA VAL A 1040 40.37 76.90 -8.86
C VAL A 1040 39.99 75.42 -9.27
N THR A 1041 39.75 74.87 -10.50
CA THR A 1041 39.08 75.16 -11.83
C THR A 1041 39.08 73.86 -12.73
N ILE A 1042 38.30 73.51 -13.80
CA ILE A 1042 36.95 73.80 -14.40
C ILE A 1042 36.62 72.85 -15.64
N TRP A 1043 35.49 72.10 -15.64
CA TRP A 1043 34.43 72.00 -16.73
C TRP A 1043 34.57 71.29 -18.15
N TRP A 1044 33.60 71.59 -19.08
CA TRP A 1044 33.31 71.25 -20.53
C TRP A 1044 32.38 70.03 -20.89
N GLU A 1045 31.56 69.96 -21.99
CA GLU A 1045 30.61 70.88 -22.69
C GLU A 1045 29.61 70.16 -23.71
N ARG A 1046 28.47 70.81 -24.10
CA ARG A 1046 27.61 70.73 -25.35
C ARG A 1046 26.49 69.69 -25.69
N ARG A 1047 25.23 70.22 -25.67
CA ARG A 1047 24.14 70.27 -26.72
C ARG A 1047 23.39 68.99 -27.21
N PRO A 1048 22.15 69.07 -27.79
CA PRO A 1048 20.94 69.84 -27.37
C PRO A 1048 19.54 69.13 -27.58
N HIS A 1049 18.46 69.68 -26.97
CA HIS A 1049 17.00 69.50 -27.24
C HIS A 1049 16.25 68.14 -26.96
N GLY A 1050 15.25 68.16 -26.05
CA GLY A 1050 13.91 67.54 -26.28
C GLY A 1050 13.25 66.61 -25.22
N ARG A 1051 12.05 67.00 -24.72
CA ARG A 1051 10.97 66.20 -24.04
C ARG A 1051 11.20 65.68 -22.56
N PRO A 1052 10.15 65.28 -21.80
CA PRO A 1052 10.10 65.41 -20.31
C PRO A 1052 9.65 64.16 -19.45
N LEU A 1053 9.46 64.35 -18.12
CA LEU A 1053 8.78 63.51 -17.05
C LEU A 1053 9.67 62.53 -16.21
N ILE A 1054 9.42 62.21 -14.92
CA ILE A 1054 8.66 62.89 -13.81
C ILE A 1054 9.18 62.56 -12.36
N SER A 1055 8.53 61.74 -11.50
CA SER A 1055 8.71 61.68 -10.01
C SER A 1055 8.35 60.33 -9.33
N GLY A 1056 8.70 60.10 -8.03
CA GLY A 1056 8.06 59.08 -7.17
C GLY A 1056 8.78 58.66 -5.84
N TRP A 1057 8.01 58.31 -4.80
CA TRP A 1057 8.40 57.68 -3.50
C TRP A 1057 7.56 56.40 -3.25
N ALA A 1058 8.04 55.40 -2.47
CA ALA A 1058 7.24 54.48 -1.61
C ALA A 1058 8.04 53.31 -0.95
N ARG A 1059 7.50 52.74 0.16
CA ARG A 1059 7.59 51.31 0.64
C ARG A 1059 8.99 50.78 1.08
N GLU A 1060 9.23 49.66 1.80
CA GLU A 1060 8.47 48.54 2.45
C GLU A 1060 9.41 47.83 3.52
N ALA A 1061 9.18 46.75 4.30
CA ALA A 1061 8.11 45.76 4.56
C ALA A 1061 8.31 45.04 5.96
N LEU A 1062 7.43 44.08 6.31
CA LEU A 1062 7.60 42.97 7.31
C LEU A 1062 7.97 41.64 6.55
N PRO A 1063 7.85 40.35 7.02
CA PRO A 1063 7.52 39.75 8.34
C PRO A 1063 8.31 38.48 8.82
N GLY A 1064 8.23 38.16 10.13
CA GLY A 1064 8.29 36.79 10.73
C GLY A 1064 9.57 35.92 10.59
N PRO A 1065 9.56 34.61 10.96
CA PRO A 1065 8.61 33.90 11.86
C PRO A 1065 9.24 32.86 12.86
N GLY A 1066 8.49 32.47 13.90
CA GLY A 1066 8.28 31.04 14.28
C GLY A 1066 9.19 30.28 15.30
N LYS A 1067 8.51 29.65 16.29
CA LYS A 1067 8.87 28.39 17.03
C LYS A 1067 10.05 28.42 18.03
N ASP A 1068 10.21 27.52 19.03
CA ASP A 1068 9.52 26.25 19.36
C ASP A 1068 9.60 25.84 20.87
N LEU A 1069 8.98 24.69 21.23
CA LEU A 1069 9.26 23.73 22.33
C LEU A 1069 8.78 23.95 23.80
N LYS A 1070 7.68 23.24 24.12
CA LYS A 1070 7.47 22.25 25.22
C LYS A 1070 8.13 22.44 26.61
N SER A 1071 7.33 22.26 27.67
CA SER A 1071 7.52 21.15 28.64
C SER A 1071 6.33 20.97 29.60
N LYS A 1072 6.13 19.73 30.08
CA LYS A 1072 5.38 19.41 31.31
C LYS A 1072 6.37 19.21 32.47
N ASP A 1073 5.83 19.02 33.67
CA ASP A 1073 6.50 18.49 34.88
C ASP A 1073 7.21 19.49 35.82
N PHE A 1074 6.40 20.36 36.45
CA PHE A 1074 6.61 20.67 37.87
C PHE A 1074 5.35 20.31 38.69
N LYS A 1075 5.57 19.88 39.94
CA LYS A 1075 4.74 18.90 40.62
C LYS A 1075 4.11 19.42 41.92
N GLU A 1076 2.98 18.79 42.27
CA GLU A 1076 2.56 18.46 43.63
C GLU A 1076 1.87 19.48 44.58
N ILE A 1077 1.01 18.87 45.43
CA ILE A 1077 0.68 19.18 46.83
C ILE A 1077 -0.59 20.01 47.20
N LYS A 1078 -1.59 19.23 47.67
CA LYS A 1078 -2.58 19.43 48.77
C LYS A 1078 -3.96 20.07 48.54
N SER A 1079 -4.97 19.25 48.87
CA SER A 1079 -6.28 19.53 49.54
C SER A 1079 -7.26 20.54 48.91
N GLY A 1080 -8.57 20.29 48.87
CA GLY A 1080 -9.38 19.16 49.37
C GLY A 1080 -10.59 19.63 50.21
N LYS A 1081 -11.63 18.78 50.27
CA LYS A 1081 -12.96 18.95 50.94
C LYS A 1081 -14.10 19.61 50.13
N THR A 1082 -15.01 18.76 49.65
CA THR A 1082 -16.49 18.89 49.75
C THR A 1082 -16.96 19.04 51.21
N PRO A 1083 -18.22 19.40 51.56
CA PRO A 1083 -19.52 19.34 50.83
C PRO A 1083 -20.21 20.74 50.70
N GLY A 1084 -21.45 20.96 50.25
CA GLY A 1084 -22.60 20.11 49.84
C GLY A 1084 -23.89 20.42 50.68
N LYS A 1085 -25.09 20.04 50.18
CA LYS A 1085 -26.46 20.24 50.76
C LYS A 1085 -27.01 21.69 50.72
N GLU A 1086 -28.32 22.01 50.75
CA GLU A 1086 -29.61 21.30 50.43
C GLU A 1086 -30.79 22.32 50.40
N GLY A 1087 -31.90 22.01 49.70
CA GLY A 1087 -33.25 22.28 50.24
C GLY A 1087 -34.32 22.99 49.37
N ARG A 1088 -35.47 22.30 49.22
CA ARG A 1088 -36.89 22.79 49.31
C ARG A 1088 -37.48 23.66 48.19
N GLU A 1089 -38.80 23.72 47.92
CA GLU A 1089 -40.06 22.91 48.13
C GLU A 1089 -41.17 23.64 47.30
N GLY A 1090 -42.31 23.11 46.82
CA GLY A 1090 -42.90 21.75 46.79
C GLY A 1090 -44.35 21.76 46.18
N GLU A 1091 -44.93 20.59 45.89
CA GLU A 1091 -46.30 20.32 45.35
C GLU A 1091 -46.60 20.70 43.86
N ARG A 1092 -47.47 20.04 43.06
CA ARG A 1092 -48.68 19.21 43.33
C ARG A 1092 -48.94 18.04 42.32
N LYS A 1093 -49.38 16.87 42.85
CA LYS A 1093 -50.31 15.78 42.35
C LYS A 1093 -50.36 15.42 40.83
N LYS A 1094 -50.07 14.18 40.36
CA LYS A 1094 -50.73 12.82 40.49
C LYS A 1094 -52.05 12.65 39.70
N PRO A 1095 -52.43 11.46 39.13
CA PRO A 1095 -52.09 10.03 39.43
C PRO A 1095 -50.97 9.41 38.52
N LEU A 1096 -50.40 8.19 38.70
CA LEU A 1096 -50.85 6.75 38.75
C LEU A 1096 -51.45 6.24 37.41
N THR A 1097 -51.08 5.10 36.78
CA THR A 1097 -50.81 3.67 37.17
C THR A 1097 -52.06 2.90 37.61
N GLU A 1098 -52.24 1.57 37.46
CA GLU A 1098 -51.51 0.44 36.80
C GLU A 1098 -52.46 -0.24 35.73
N ASP A 1099 -52.23 -1.39 35.07
CA ASP A 1099 -52.32 -2.84 35.45
C ASP A 1099 -51.86 -3.67 34.20
N ILE A 1100 -51.25 -4.87 34.20
CA ILE A 1100 -51.43 -6.17 34.90
C ILE A 1100 -52.42 -7.14 34.19
N GLU A 1101 -51.82 -8.17 33.57
CA GLU A 1101 -52.19 -9.58 33.29
C GLU A 1101 -53.63 -10.07 32.92
N GLU A 1102 -53.61 -10.94 31.88
CA GLU A 1102 -54.36 -12.20 31.70
C GLU A 1102 -55.79 -12.33 31.12
N THR A 1103 -55.93 -13.43 30.35
CA THR A 1103 -57.12 -14.30 30.06
C THR A 1103 -58.19 -13.95 28.99
N LEU A 1104 -58.25 -14.84 27.97
CA LEU A 1104 -59.44 -15.40 27.26
C LEU A 1104 -60.27 -14.46 26.32
N GLU A 1105 -60.94 -14.89 25.24
CA GLU A 1105 -61.14 -16.22 24.60
C GLU A 1105 -61.57 -16.13 23.10
N GLU A 1106 -61.05 -17.03 22.26
CA GLU A 1106 -61.68 -17.73 21.10
C GLU A 1106 -62.35 -17.04 19.86
N VAL A 1107 -62.70 -17.93 18.88
CA VAL A 1107 -63.37 -17.75 17.55
C VAL A 1107 -62.45 -17.19 16.43
N ALA A 1108 -61.83 -17.99 15.55
CA ALA A 1108 -62.35 -18.84 14.43
C ALA A 1108 -62.88 -18.01 13.23
N GLU A 1109 -62.74 -18.38 11.94
CA GLU A 1109 -62.41 -19.63 11.20
C GLU A 1109 -61.25 -19.33 10.19
N GLU A 1110 -60.29 -20.21 9.83
CA GLU A 1110 -60.29 -21.48 9.06
C GLU A 1110 -60.35 -21.33 7.50
N MET A 1111 -59.71 -22.26 6.76
CA MET A 1111 -59.64 -22.42 5.28
C MET A 1111 -58.67 -21.46 4.51
N PHE A 1112 -57.89 -21.86 3.48
CA PHE A 1112 -57.72 -23.17 2.82
C PHE A 1112 -56.33 -23.34 2.10
N GLU A 1113 -56.06 -24.59 1.70
CA GLU A 1113 -55.01 -25.17 0.80
C GLU A 1113 -54.83 -24.48 -0.58
N GLU A 1114 -53.84 -24.78 -1.45
CA GLU A 1114 -52.49 -25.41 -1.41
C GLU A 1114 -51.93 -25.44 -2.86
N LYS A 1115 -50.65 -25.12 -3.10
CA LYS A 1115 -49.73 -25.77 -4.10
C LYS A 1115 -48.37 -25.09 -4.24
#